data_AF-A0AAW5UI69-F1
#
_entry.id   AF-A0AAW5UI69-F1
#
_cell.length_a   1.000
_cell.length_b   1.000
_cell.length_c   1.000
_cell.angle_alpha   90.00
_cell.angle_beta   90.00
_cell.angle_gamma   90.00
#
_symmetry.space_group_name_H-M   'P 1'
#
loop_
_entity.id
_entity.type
_entity.pdbx_description
1 polymer ?
#
loop_
_entity_poly.entity_id
_entity_poly.type
_entity_poly.pdbx_seq_one_letter_code
_entity_poly.pdbx_strand_id
1 'polypeptide(L)'
;MIDQQLYIDGVLMDLPENTDVVLDIKSNLFRDVTKMTSNYTYTIQLPRTVHNLSVLQQADRPKSGSRYPYIFHKCSFFRGGVQIIKDGRLNVLSIEENIDVSIYWGIMPAFTKLLESGMKLNELGVTDRVLFEKYNTPNTREEAVSNGIFFAYYNPYRIESKDNFGINLVQRNKYTTTQYSPSRGRIRTGTEVGKYISGNIESASNMICALIPFLPSSTANVQAQGKGDYRSYAVLDKYMRVISVSGEDETLEVYTIRGEARAAYLVVNAPAEYYSTLSLSVTGLTPMHEMIDGDNKEDFVGDDVAVDEYKTSPKFLQPCVTVNWLLSRIARKSGVSFVWQDDEAKKMLNNLVVPIINNKADDKTIIGNLTADVKSRDGLGALTLSISNSITSVSPSTGEDVQKLTITKDCELAFDVQVQYYVRHQFEDAAEIQLPMGVKMTVTTPSTTGGEASTQEYEFGDLKYEDGQVKYPVVLRRYAIDGYLYLLSAGTNTISLKKDDVLTFETIMHGINTVNIPSVYGGKITASVKSGDSVPIGGSFPIGINLPEIEVTNFIKFLALITGSFPRQLTNSTQVQFIMFTRVWANKANAYDWSGKLIPYDRQGAPRKSEYSVSDFMQHNRYKWKEDEETTGDYDADLVISNQTLDYEQDTWTLPFAASDDNRIPIRTLDSFGMKNGGEYKGCKERIMTLRDDKEQAALRFDIDLQNIFDTKYKQLAASIAKAHVITERLNLSDLDILDFDETKPVYLAQYGAYFAVLEIKTTNSGYCEVTMIELNN
;
A
#
# COMPACT_ATOMS: atom_id res chain seq x y z
N MET A 1 -52.31 -15.68 -22.18
CA MET A 1 -51.33 -15.14 -23.14
C MET A 1 -50.63 -14.00 -22.44
N ILE A 2 -49.31 -13.99 -22.42
CA ILE A 2 -48.51 -12.99 -21.70
C ILE A 2 -47.89 -12.09 -22.78
N ASP A 3 -48.23 -10.80 -22.75
CA ASP A 3 -47.65 -9.79 -23.64
C ASP A 3 -46.14 -9.68 -23.38
N GLN A 4 -45.32 -9.78 -24.43
CA GLN A 4 -43.85 -9.71 -24.35
C GLN A 4 -43.33 -8.68 -25.37
N GLN A 5 -42.44 -7.80 -24.92
CA GLN A 5 -41.89 -6.74 -25.77
C GLN A 5 -40.39 -6.61 -25.56
N LEU A 6 -39.63 -6.66 -26.66
CA LEU A 6 -38.19 -6.42 -26.67
C LEU A 6 -37.90 -5.15 -27.47
N TYR A 7 -37.22 -4.20 -26.83
CA TYR A 7 -36.71 -3.00 -27.48
C TYR A 7 -35.19 -3.10 -27.63
N ILE A 8 -34.67 -2.80 -28.82
CA ILE A 8 -33.22 -2.70 -29.10
C ILE A 8 -32.93 -1.30 -29.62
N ASP A 9 -32.00 -0.60 -28.96
CA ASP A 9 -31.68 0.82 -29.19
C ASP A 9 -32.93 1.73 -29.24
N GLY A 10 -33.94 1.40 -28.43
CA GLY A 10 -35.22 2.11 -28.34
C GLY A 10 -36.26 1.71 -29.41
N VAL A 11 -35.93 0.80 -30.32
CA VAL A 11 -36.83 0.31 -31.37
C VAL A 11 -37.48 -1.01 -30.94
N LEU A 12 -38.81 -1.09 -31.01
CA LEU A 12 -39.56 -2.32 -30.73
C LEU A 12 -39.27 -3.36 -31.82
N MET A 13 -38.88 -4.57 -31.41
CA MET A 13 -38.63 -5.69 -32.31
C MET A 13 -39.91 -6.51 -32.55
N ASP A 14 -40.00 -7.13 -33.73
CA ASP A 14 -41.01 -8.15 -33.97
C ASP A 14 -40.65 -9.40 -33.14
N LEU A 15 -41.44 -9.68 -32.10
CA LEU A 15 -41.25 -10.81 -31.18
C LEU A 15 -42.56 -11.62 -31.09
N PRO A 16 -42.59 -12.90 -31.51
CA PRO A 16 -43.75 -13.76 -31.36
C PRO A 16 -44.21 -13.90 -29.90
N GLU A 17 -45.52 -13.95 -29.66
CA GLU A 17 -46.08 -14.07 -28.30
C GLU A 17 -45.63 -15.35 -27.57
N ASN A 18 -45.28 -16.40 -28.32
CA ASN A 18 -44.80 -17.68 -27.83
C ASN A 18 -43.27 -17.77 -27.78
N THR A 19 -42.53 -16.68 -27.95
CA THR A 19 -41.07 -16.72 -27.83
C THR A 19 -40.65 -16.99 -26.39
N ASP A 20 -39.81 -18.01 -26.25
CA ASP A 20 -39.25 -18.44 -24.99
C ASP A 20 -38.08 -17.52 -24.60
N VAL A 21 -38.31 -16.64 -23.62
CA VAL A 21 -37.27 -15.78 -23.05
C VAL A 21 -36.90 -16.30 -21.66
N VAL A 22 -35.88 -17.15 -21.61
CA VAL A 22 -35.36 -17.73 -20.37
C VAL A 22 -34.31 -16.81 -19.77
N LEU A 23 -34.62 -16.28 -18.59
CA LEU A 23 -33.72 -15.49 -17.74
C LEU A 23 -32.93 -16.41 -16.79
N ASP A 24 -31.63 -16.17 -16.67
CA ASP A 24 -30.74 -16.74 -15.67
C ASP A 24 -30.13 -15.60 -14.83
N ILE A 25 -30.57 -15.51 -13.58
CA ILE A 25 -30.15 -14.49 -12.63
C ILE A 25 -29.15 -15.13 -11.69
N LYS A 26 -27.92 -14.63 -11.71
CA LYS A 26 -26.82 -15.12 -10.89
C LYS A 26 -26.63 -14.20 -9.70
N SER A 27 -26.65 -14.77 -8.50
CA SER A 27 -26.18 -14.02 -7.35
C SER A 27 -24.65 -14.00 -7.30
N ASN A 28 -24.09 -12.84 -7.00
CA ASN A 28 -22.66 -12.68 -6.75
C ASN A 28 -22.30 -12.88 -5.28
N LEU A 29 -23.25 -13.38 -4.47
CA LEU A 29 -23.03 -13.77 -3.09
C LEU A 29 -21.86 -14.75 -2.98
N PHE A 30 -20.97 -14.50 -2.00
CA PHE A 30 -19.77 -15.32 -1.72
C PHE A 30 -18.74 -15.37 -2.85
N ARG A 31 -18.89 -14.56 -3.91
CA ARG A 31 -17.89 -14.43 -4.96
C ARG A 31 -16.95 -13.26 -4.69
N ASP A 32 -15.71 -13.40 -5.17
CA ASP A 32 -14.79 -12.28 -5.22
C ASP A 32 -15.14 -11.33 -6.38
N VAL A 33 -14.56 -10.13 -6.33
CA VAL A 33 -14.78 -9.04 -7.30
C VAL A 33 -14.44 -9.44 -8.73
N THR A 34 -13.47 -10.34 -8.91
CA THR A 34 -13.01 -10.80 -10.23
C THR A 34 -13.88 -11.94 -10.80
N LYS A 35 -14.62 -12.65 -9.95
CA LYS A 35 -15.51 -13.76 -10.32
C LYS A 35 -16.99 -13.35 -10.44
N MET A 36 -17.28 -12.04 -10.44
CA MET A 36 -18.65 -11.56 -10.62
C MET A 36 -19.19 -11.94 -12.00
N THR A 37 -20.42 -12.45 -12.04
CA THR A 37 -21.12 -12.81 -13.28
C THR A 37 -22.33 -11.93 -13.52
N SER A 38 -22.55 -11.59 -14.79
CA SER A 38 -23.78 -10.91 -15.22
C SER A 38 -24.93 -11.89 -15.21
N ASN A 39 -26.12 -11.37 -14.99
CA ASN A 39 -27.34 -12.06 -15.38
C ASN A 39 -27.39 -12.12 -16.90
N TYR A 40 -27.99 -13.16 -17.45
CA TYR A 40 -28.10 -13.30 -18.89
C TYR A 40 -29.38 -14.03 -19.30
N THR A 41 -29.75 -13.85 -20.57
CA THR A 41 -30.78 -14.69 -21.19
C THR A 41 -30.11 -15.81 -21.96
N TYR A 42 -30.75 -16.97 -21.99
CA TYR A 42 -30.46 -17.93 -23.05
C TYR A 42 -30.79 -17.31 -24.42
N THR A 43 -30.41 -18.01 -25.49
CA THR A 43 -30.67 -17.56 -26.86
C THR A 43 -32.15 -17.25 -27.06
N ILE A 44 -32.44 -15.99 -27.38
CA ILE A 44 -33.76 -15.52 -27.81
C ILE A 44 -33.76 -15.58 -29.33
N GLN A 45 -34.76 -16.24 -29.90
CA GLN A 45 -34.91 -16.37 -31.34
C GLN A 45 -35.89 -15.32 -31.85
N LEU A 46 -35.38 -14.30 -32.55
CA LEU A 46 -36.21 -13.30 -33.22
C LEU A 46 -36.50 -13.74 -34.66
N PRO A 47 -37.74 -13.55 -35.16
CA PRO A 47 -38.10 -13.86 -36.52
C PRO A 47 -37.34 -12.96 -37.50
N ARG A 48 -37.02 -13.52 -38.66
CA ARG A 48 -36.26 -12.85 -39.71
C ARG A 48 -37.15 -11.95 -40.58
N THR A 49 -37.79 -10.96 -39.97
CA THR A 49 -38.65 -9.99 -40.65
C THR A 49 -37.84 -8.88 -41.31
N VAL A 50 -38.44 -8.19 -42.30
CA VAL A 50 -37.81 -7.00 -42.93
C VAL A 50 -37.51 -5.92 -41.89
N HIS A 51 -38.41 -5.74 -40.92
CA HIS A 51 -38.26 -4.79 -39.83
C HIS A 51 -37.05 -5.14 -38.94
N ASN A 52 -37.01 -6.36 -38.38
CA ASN A 52 -35.90 -6.80 -37.53
C ASN A 52 -34.55 -6.71 -38.26
N LEU A 53 -34.47 -7.20 -39.50
CA LEU A 53 -33.24 -7.09 -40.31
C LEU A 53 -32.84 -5.64 -40.60
N SER A 54 -33.81 -4.71 -40.73
CA SER A 54 -33.52 -3.29 -40.92
C SER A 54 -32.92 -2.65 -39.67
N VAL A 55 -33.41 -3.01 -38.47
CA VAL A 55 -32.85 -2.57 -37.18
C VAL A 55 -31.40 -3.05 -37.06
N LEU A 56 -31.13 -4.29 -37.45
CA LEU A 56 -29.78 -4.87 -37.51
C LEU A 56 -28.96 -4.39 -38.71
N GLN A 57 -29.37 -3.34 -39.42
CA GLN A 57 -28.67 -2.74 -40.56
C GLN A 57 -28.33 -3.74 -41.68
N GLN A 58 -29.20 -4.73 -41.90
CA GLN A 58 -29.02 -5.79 -42.90
C GLN A 58 -27.68 -6.54 -42.73
N ALA A 59 -27.26 -6.75 -41.48
CA ALA A 59 -26.01 -7.44 -41.14
C ALA A 59 -25.94 -8.90 -41.61
N ASP A 60 -27.06 -9.49 -42.01
CA ASP A 60 -27.15 -10.82 -42.61
C ASP A 60 -26.55 -10.88 -44.02
N ARG A 61 -26.41 -9.75 -44.71
CA ARG A 61 -25.88 -9.70 -46.07
C ARG A 61 -24.36 -9.71 -46.06
N PRO A 62 -23.69 -10.58 -46.86
CA PRO A 62 -22.22 -10.61 -46.93
C PRO A 62 -21.56 -9.29 -47.37
N LYS A 63 -22.28 -8.43 -48.10
CA LYS A 63 -21.81 -7.10 -48.52
C LYS A 63 -22.09 -6.00 -47.50
N SER A 64 -22.76 -6.32 -46.39
CA SER A 64 -23.01 -5.36 -45.33
C SER A 64 -21.69 -5.05 -44.62
N GLY A 65 -21.32 -3.77 -44.58
CA GLY A 65 -20.22 -3.28 -43.75
C GLY A 65 -20.65 -3.01 -42.30
N SER A 66 -21.83 -3.49 -41.89
CA SER A 66 -22.39 -3.18 -40.58
C SER A 66 -21.54 -3.79 -39.45
N ARG A 67 -21.33 -2.98 -38.41
CA ARG A 67 -20.68 -3.43 -37.17
C ARG A 67 -21.68 -3.95 -36.13
N TYR A 68 -22.98 -3.98 -36.45
CA TYR A 68 -24.06 -4.26 -35.51
C TYR A 68 -23.84 -5.58 -34.73
N PRO A 69 -23.54 -6.74 -35.36
CA PRO A 69 -23.33 -7.98 -34.61
C PRO A 69 -22.05 -8.02 -33.77
N TYR A 70 -21.16 -7.04 -33.91
CA TYR A 70 -19.84 -7.02 -33.28
C TYR A 70 -19.75 -6.02 -32.11
N ILE A 71 -20.87 -5.43 -31.69
CA ILE A 71 -20.96 -4.52 -30.55
C ILE A 71 -22.19 -4.84 -29.71
N PHE A 72 -22.17 -4.41 -28.44
CA PHE A 72 -23.36 -4.50 -27.59
C PHE A 72 -24.35 -3.38 -27.88
N HIS A 73 -25.63 -3.70 -27.88
CA HIS A 73 -26.75 -2.78 -28.08
C HIS A 73 -27.54 -2.57 -26.80
N LYS A 74 -28.07 -1.35 -26.58
CA LYS A 74 -28.92 -1.10 -25.41
C LYS A 74 -30.25 -1.81 -25.65
N CYS A 75 -30.77 -2.51 -24.65
CA CYS A 75 -32.07 -3.14 -24.77
C CYS A 75 -32.89 -3.10 -23.48
N SER A 76 -34.20 -3.26 -23.63
CA SER A 76 -35.12 -3.45 -22.53
C SER A 76 -36.16 -4.50 -22.88
N PHE A 77 -36.49 -5.34 -21.90
CA PHE A 77 -37.44 -6.44 -22.07
C PHE A 77 -38.59 -6.30 -21.08
N PHE A 78 -39.81 -6.39 -21.61
CA PHE A 78 -41.06 -6.33 -20.85
C PHE A 78 -41.82 -7.64 -20.97
N ARG A 79 -42.44 -8.04 -19.86
CA ARG A 79 -43.33 -9.20 -19.78
C ARG A 79 -44.55 -8.84 -18.93
N GLY A 80 -45.75 -9.04 -19.46
CA GLY A 80 -46.99 -8.72 -18.76
C GLY A 80 -47.10 -7.25 -18.33
N GLY A 81 -46.50 -6.33 -19.09
CA GLY A 81 -46.43 -4.90 -18.75
C GLY A 81 -45.37 -4.52 -17.71
N VAL A 82 -44.61 -5.47 -17.16
CA VAL A 82 -43.52 -5.22 -16.21
C VAL A 82 -42.18 -5.20 -16.96
N GLN A 83 -41.37 -4.17 -16.73
CA GLN A 83 -40.02 -4.07 -17.29
C GLN A 83 -39.04 -4.95 -16.51
N ILE A 84 -38.85 -6.18 -16.97
CA ILE A 84 -37.99 -7.17 -16.30
C ILE A 84 -36.51 -6.84 -16.48
N ILE A 85 -36.11 -6.47 -17.71
CA ILE A 85 -34.76 -6.02 -18.01
C ILE A 85 -34.81 -4.54 -18.38
N LYS A 86 -34.24 -3.69 -17.51
CA LYS A 86 -34.28 -2.22 -17.65
C LYS A 86 -33.16 -1.67 -18.53
N ASP A 87 -31.91 -2.08 -18.26
CA ASP A 87 -30.71 -1.63 -18.96
C ASP A 87 -29.87 -2.84 -19.40
N GLY A 88 -30.45 -3.66 -20.27
CA GLY A 88 -29.78 -4.82 -20.84
C GLY A 88 -28.79 -4.43 -21.92
N ARG A 89 -27.75 -5.26 -22.09
CA ARG A 89 -26.84 -5.24 -23.23
C ARG A 89 -27.09 -6.45 -24.10
N LEU A 90 -27.59 -6.23 -25.31
CA LEU A 90 -27.87 -7.29 -26.26
C LEU A 90 -26.66 -7.53 -27.17
N ASN A 91 -26.35 -8.80 -27.40
CA ASN A 91 -25.42 -9.25 -28.43
C ASN A 91 -26.17 -10.09 -29.47
N VAL A 92 -25.81 -9.95 -30.75
CA VAL A 92 -26.31 -10.82 -31.83
C VAL A 92 -25.33 -11.98 -31.97
N LEU A 93 -25.82 -13.20 -31.79
CA LEU A 93 -25.01 -14.42 -31.80
C LEU A 93 -24.85 -14.96 -33.24
N SER A 94 -25.95 -15.03 -33.98
CA SER A 94 -25.98 -15.49 -35.37
C SER A 94 -27.23 -14.97 -36.09
N ILE A 95 -27.20 -14.99 -37.42
CA ILE A 95 -28.37 -14.73 -38.27
C ILE A 95 -28.46 -15.85 -39.30
N GLU A 96 -29.36 -16.79 -39.07
CA GLU A 96 -29.59 -17.97 -39.91
C GLU A 96 -31.06 -18.01 -40.36
N GLU A 97 -31.81 -19.03 -39.95
CA GLU A 97 -33.28 -19.08 -40.10
C GLU A 97 -33.95 -18.05 -39.18
N ASN A 98 -33.43 -17.90 -37.96
CA ASN A 98 -33.79 -16.86 -37.00
C ASN A 98 -32.59 -15.94 -36.72
N ILE A 99 -32.87 -14.80 -36.08
CA ILE A 99 -31.85 -13.92 -35.51
C ILE A 99 -31.69 -14.33 -34.05
N ASP A 100 -30.56 -14.95 -33.73
CA ASP A 100 -30.25 -15.43 -32.38
C ASP A 100 -29.58 -14.30 -31.60
N VAL A 101 -30.17 -13.92 -30.47
CA VAL A 101 -29.64 -12.85 -29.61
C VAL A 101 -29.56 -13.30 -28.15
N SER A 102 -28.66 -12.70 -27.38
CA SER A 102 -28.61 -12.84 -25.92
C SER A 102 -28.52 -11.48 -25.25
N ILE A 103 -29.12 -11.36 -24.06
CA ILE A 103 -29.10 -10.12 -23.28
C ILE A 103 -28.33 -10.35 -21.99
N TYR A 104 -27.43 -9.43 -21.64
CA TYR A 104 -26.68 -9.42 -20.39
C TYR A 104 -27.08 -8.21 -19.54
N TRP A 105 -27.27 -8.38 -18.23
CA TRP A 105 -27.56 -7.28 -17.30
C TRP A 105 -27.03 -7.57 -15.89
N GLY A 106 -27.26 -6.65 -14.96
CA GLY A 106 -26.83 -6.79 -13.56
C GLY A 106 -25.39 -6.34 -13.31
N ILE A 107 -24.51 -6.39 -14.31
CA ILE A 107 -23.16 -5.78 -14.24
C ILE A 107 -23.04 -4.59 -15.18
N MET A 108 -22.54 -3.46 -14.66
CA MET A 108 -22.40 -2.23 -15.44
C MET A 108 -21.25 -2.34 -16.45
N PRO A 109 -21.39 -1.75 -17.65
CA PRO A 109 -20.35 -1.84 -18.68
C PRO A 109 -19.01 -1.22 -18.24
N ALA A 110 -19.05 -0.13 -17.48
CA ALA A 110 -17.83 0.52 -16.96
C ALA A 110 -17.04 -0.40 -16.02
N PHE A 111 -17.74 -1.22 -15.22
CA PHE A 111 -17.09 -2.18 -14.33
C PHE A 111 -16.57 -3.40 -15.10
N THR A 112 -17.31 -3.93 -16.09
CA THR A 112 -16.78 -4.94 -17.01
C THR A 112 -15.50 -4.45 -17.70
N LYS A 113 -15.50 -3.22 -18.23
CA LYS A 113 -14.33 -2.60 -18.86
C LYS A 113 -13.17 -2.45 -17.87
N LEU A 114 -13.45 -2.09 -16.62
CA LEU A 114 -12.42 -1.99 -15.57
C LEU A 114 -11.79 -3.37 -15.30
N LEU A 115 -12.61 -4.42 -15.16
CA LEU A 115 -12.14 -5.80 -14.95
C LEU A 115 -11.24 -6.28 -16.10
N GLU A 116 -11.59 -5.94 -17.33
CA GLU A 116 -10.84 -6.34 -18.53
C GLU A 116 -9.59 -5.48 -18.81
N SER A 117 -9.52 -4.27 -18.24
CA SER A 117 -8.48 -3.29 -18.60
C SER A 117 -7.09 -3.59 -18.04
N GLY A 118 -6.98 -4.37 -16.96
CA GLY A 118 -5.72 -4.54 -16.22
C GLY A 118 -5.16 -3.24 -15.63
N MET A 119 -5.98 -2.18 -15.49
CA MET A 119 -5.56 -0.85 -15.03
C MET A 119 -4.87 -0.92 -13.67
N LYS A 120 -3.72 -0.27 -13.53
CA LYS A 120 -2.95 -0.18 -12.28
C LYS A 120 -3.15 1.15 -11.53
N LEU A 121 -2.83 1.19 -10.23
CA LEU A 121 -2.99 2.40 -9.42
C LEU A 121 -2.13 3.58 -9.89
N ASN A 122 -0.93 3.33 -10.44
CA ASN A 122 -0.08 4.37 -11.02
C ASN A 122 -0.55 4.90 -12.40
N GLU A 123 -1.57 4.28 -12.99
CA GLU A 123 -2.14 4.66 -14.30
C GLU A 123 -3.44 5.49 -14.16
N LEU A 124 -3.78 5.89 -12.92
CA LEU A 124 -4.98 6.68 -12.62
C LEU A 124 -4.93 8.11 -13.20
N GLY A 125 -3.79 8.56 -13.74
CA GLY A 125 -3.62 9.90 -14.30
C GLY A 125 -3.58 10.99 -13.22
N VAL A 126 -3.12 10.64 -12.02
CA VAL A 126 -2.94 11.57 -10.90
C VAL A 126 -1.80 12.53 -11.23
N THR A 127 -2.09 13.83 -11.17
CA THR A 127 -1.12 14.91 -11.39
C THR A 127 -0.74 15.64 -10.09
N ASP A 128 -1.33 15.24 -8.96
CA ASP A 128 -1.02 15.77 -7.63
C ASP A 128 0.48 15.62 -7.33
N ARG A 129 1.07 16.63 -6.66
CA ARG A 129 2.49 16.66 -6.30
C ARG A 129 2.67 17.27 -4.93
N VAL A 130 3.69 16.83 -4.20
CA VAL A 130 4.04 17.36 -2.88
C VAL A 130 5.52 17.76 -2.84
N LEU A 131 5.87 18.74 -2.02
CA LEU A 131 7.27 19.09 -1.82
C LEU A 131 7.97 17.96 -1.04
N PHE A 132 9.14 17.52 -1.49
CA PHE A 132 9.92 16.48 -0.84
C PHE A 132 11.17 17.05 -0.19
N GLU A 133 11.09 17.33 1.10
CA GLU A 133 12.16 17.96 1.85
C GLU A 133 13.03 16.92 2.57
N LYS A 134 14.18 17.38 3.06
CA LYS A 134 15.08 16.57 3.89
C LYS A 134 14.40 16.14 5.19
N TYR A 135 13.57 17.03 5.73
CA TYR A 135 12.84 16.88 6.99
C TYR A 135 11.34 17.13 6.76
N ASN A 136 10.65 16.16 6.16
CA ASN A 136 9.20 16.25 6.02
C ASN A 136 8.54 16.13 7.40
N THR A 137 7.77 17.14 7.78
CA THR A 137 7.04 17.13 9.06
C THR A 137 5.76 16.31 8.91
N PRO A 138 5.50 15.32 9.79
CA PRO A 138 4.23 14.60 9.78
C PRO A 138 3.04 15.56 9.92
N ASN A 139 2.00 15.34 9.12
CA ASN A 139 0.73 16.05 9.24
C ASN A 139 -0.01 15.62 10.51
N THR A 140 -1.04 16.37 10.91
CA THR A 140 -2.00 15.86 11.89
C THR A 140 -2.86 14.75 11.28
N ARG A 141 -3.51 13.97 12.13
CA ARG A 141 -4.43 12.92 11.67
C ARG A 141 -5.62 13.52 10.90
N GLU A 142 -6.15 14.64 11.35
CA GLU A 142 -7.27 15.35 10.72
C GLU A 142 -6.88 15.85 9.32
N GLU A 143 -5.69 16.44 9.18
CA GLU A 143 -5.14 16.87 7.90
C GLU A 143 -4.95 15.69 6.94
N ALA A 144 -4.43 14.57 7.43
CA ALA A 144 -4.26 13.35 6.63
C ALA A 144 -5.59 12.84 6.06
N VAL A 145 -6.62 12.77 6.89
CA VAL A 145 -7.97 12.31 6.49
C VAL A 145 -8.62 13.30 5.51
N SER A 146 -8.46 14.61 5.74
CA SER A 146 -9.06 15.66 4.90
C SER A 146 -8.38 15.78 3.53
N ASN A 147 -7.06 15.84 3.50
CA ASN A 147 -6.29 16.09 2.27
C ASN A 147 -6.13 14.82 1.43
N GLY A 148 -6.03 13.66 2.08
CA GLY A 148 -5.83 12.37 1.44
C GLY A 148 -4.41 12.09 0.95
N ILE A 149 -3.57 13.11 0.81
CA ILE A 149 -2.11 13.03 0.55
C ILE A 149 -1.40 13.77 1.69
N PHE A 150 -0.44 13.13 2.34
CA PHE A 150 0.16 13.65 3.58
C PHE A 150 1.48 12.96 3.92
N PHE A 151 2.21 13.48 4.91
CA PHE A 151 3.34 12.80 5.54
C PHE A 151 2.95 12.25 6.90
N ALA A 152 3.49 11.09 7.26
CA ALA A 152 3.16 10.40 8.51
C ALA A 152 4.41 9.85 9.19
N TYR A 153 4.38 9.79 10.52
CA TYR A 153 5.43 9.17 11.32
C TYR A 153 5.48 7.65 11.10
N TYR A 154 6.64 7.12 10.72
CA TYR A 154 6.96 5.69 10.66
C TYR A 154 8.48 5.49 10.67
N ASN A 155 8.94 4.25 10.83
CA ASN A 155 10.36 3.92 10.75
C ASN A 155 10.75 3.55 9.29
N PRO A 156 11.52 4.39 8.56
CA PRO A 156 11.83 4.14 7.15
C PRO A 156 13.01 3.18 6.90
N TYR A 157 13.65 2.66 7.95
CA TYR A 157 14.95 1.99 7.84
C TYR A 157 14.88 0.46 7.81
N ARG A 158 15.77 -0.15 7.02
CA ARG A 158 16.06 -1.59 6.99
C ARG A 158 16.73 -2.04 8.29
N ILE A 159 16.62 -3.34 8.61
CA ILE A 159 17.37 -3.93 9.71
C ILE A 159 18.75 -4.31 9.17
N GLU A 160 19.80 -3.62 9.61
CA GLU A 160 21.18 -4.02 9.32
C GLU A 160 21.70 -4.95 10.42
N SER A 161 22.38 -6.03 10.03
CA SER A 161 22.87 -7.06 10.95
C SER A 161 23.86 -6.51 11.98
N LYS A 162 23.94 -7.20 13.13
CA LYS A 162 24.60 -6.78 14.38
C LYS A 162 26.11 -6.48 14.36
N ASP A 163 26.78 -6.42 13.21
CA ASP A 163 28.25 -6.57 13.18
C ASP A 163 29.08 -5.40 12.63
N ASN A 164 28.52 -4.19 12.41
CA ASN A 164 29.33 -3.03 12.04
C ASN A 164 29.36 -1.95 13.13
N PHE A 165 30.41 -2.03 13.96
CA PHE A 165 31.08 -0.94 14.68
C PHE A 165 30.26 0.30 15.07
N GLY A 166 29.95 0.40 16.37
CA GLY A 166 30.26 1.62 17.13
C GLY A 166 29.36 2.85 17.02
N ILE A 167 28.10 2.75 16.54
CA ILE A 167 27.12 3.84 16.70
C ILE A 167 25.89 3.35 17.46
N ASN A 168 25.96 3.49 18.78
CA ASN A 168 24.97 3.05 19.77
C ASN A 168 23.73 3.97 19.85
N LEU A 169 23.17 4.41 18.72
CA LEU A 169 22.02 5.35 18.69
C LEU A 169 20.94 5.01 17.65
N VAL A 170 20.98 3.83 17.04
CA VAL A 170 19.90 3.31 16.17
C VAL A 170 19.46 1.91 16.61
N GLN A 171 19.13 1.75 17.90
CA GLN A 171 18.49 0.54 18.40
C GLN A 171 17.53 0.87 19.54
N ARG A 172 16.30 1.29 19.20
CA ARG A 172 15.14 1.04 20.08
C ARG A 172 14.14 0.07 19.45
N ASN A 173 14.65 -0.90 18.70
CA ASN A 173 14.06 -2.22 18.51
C ASN A 173 15.19 -3.23 18.67
N LYS A 174 15.76 -3.28 19.88
CA LYS A 174 16.75 -4.30 20.22
C LYS A 174 15.96 -5.59 20.41
N TYR A 175 16.20 -6.62 19.59
CA TYR A 175 15.85 -7.98 19.97
C TYR A 175 16.67 -8.29 21.22
N THR A 176 16.09 -8.07 22.39
CA THR A 176 16.68 -8.42 23.67
C THR A 176 16.30 -9.85 23.95
N THR A 177 17.30 -10.71 24.09
CA THR A 177 17.10 -12.00 24.73
C THR A 177 17.02 -11.73 26.23
N THR A 178 15.81 -11.66 26.76
CA THR A 178 15.57 -11.47 28.19
C THR A 178 15.55 -12.84 28.86
N GLN A 179 16.38 -12.99 29.88
CA GLN A 179 16.40 -14.17 30.74
C GLN A 179 15.41 -13.95 31.88
N TYR A 180 14.53 -14.92 32.10
CA TYR A 180 13.55 -14.87 33.18
C TYR A 180 13.91 -15.88 34.27
N SER A 181 13.94 -15.42 35.53
CA SER A 181 14.12 -16.32 36.66
C SER A 181 12.80 -17.01 36.99
N PRO A 182 12.76 -18.34 37.09
CA PRO A 182 11.55 -19.05 37.48
C PRO A 182 11.24 -18.82 38.96
N SER A 183 9.96 -18.90 39.29
CA SER A 183 9.45 -18.90 40.67
C SER A 183 9.20 -20.33 41.15
N ARG A 184 9.26 -20.58 42.46
CA ARG A 184 8.88 -21.88 43.04
C ARG A 184 7.36 -22.07 42.98
N GLY A 185 6.93 -23.24 42.53
CA GLY A 185 5.52 -23.57 42.36
C GLY A 185 5.20 -24.01 40.94
N ARG A 186 3.91 -24.05 40.61
CA ARG A 186 3.41 -24.38 39.28
C ARG A 186 2.26 -23.46 38.90
N ILE A 187 2.09 -23.18 37.61
CA ILE A 187 0.95 -22.41 37.08
C ILE A 187 0.07 -23.35 36.29
N ARG A 188 -1.24 -23.31 36.55
CA ARG A 188 -2.22 -24.12 35.82
C ARG A 188 -2.35 -23.62 34.37
N THR A 189 -2.05 -24.47 33.41
CA THR A 189 -2.17 -24.17 31.97
C THR A 189 -3.53 -24.58 31.41
N GLY A 190 -4.21 -25.53 32.07
CA GLY A 190 -5.36 -26.24 31.50
C GLY A 190 -4.96 -27.20 30.38
N THR A 191 -5.95 -27.81 29.74
CA THR A 191 -5.79 -28.83 28.68
C THR A 191 -6.40 -28.43 27.33
N GLU A 192 -7.08 -27.29 27.26
CA GLU A 192 -7.85 -26.86 26.09
C GLU A 192 -7.54 -25.41 25.72
N VAL A 193 -7.47 -25.15 24.41
CA VAL A 193 -7.38 -23.80 23.85
C VAL A 193 -8.67 -23.01 24.12
N GLY A 194 -8.54 -21.70 24.34
CA GLY A 194 -9.64 -20.75 24.55
C GLY A 194 -10.12 -20.61 26.00
N LYS A 195 -9.62 -21.43 26.93
CA LYS A 195 -9.97 -21.36 28.35
C LYS A 195 -9.20 -20.26 29.06
N TYR A 196 -9.88 -19.55 29.97
CA TYR A 196 -9.24 -18.62 30.89
C TYR A 196 -8.45 -19.38 31.96
N ILE A 197 -7.24 -18.91 32.23
CA ILE A 197 -6.46 -19.34 33.40
C ILE A 197 -6.08 -18.12 34.24
N SER A 198 -5.92 -18.31 35.55
CA SER A 198 -5.66 -17.19 36.47
C SER A 198 -4.23 -16.68 36.41
N GLY A 199 -3.29 -17.48 35.91
CA GLY A 199 -1.84 -17.19 35.97
C GLY A 199 -1.25 -17.22 37.38
N ASN A 200 -2.02 -17.61 38.40
CA ASN A 200 -1.56 -17.68 39.78
C ASN A 200 -0.58 -18.84 39.97
N ILE A 201 0.46 -18.59 40.76
CA ILE A 201 1.42 -19.61 41.18
C ILE A 201 0.82 -20.42 42.33
N GLU A 202 0.66 -21.72 42.13
CA GLU A 202 0.25 -22.67 43.16
C GLU A 202 1.47 -23.27 43.86
N SER A 203 1.35 -23.52 45.17
CA SER A 203 2.42 -24.11 45.97
C SER A 203 2.69 -25.55 45.51
N ALA A 204 3.89 -25.78 44.98
CA ALA A 204 4.40 -27.10 44.62
C ALA A 204 5.93 -27.10 44.82
N SER A 205 6.41 -27.77 45.85
CA SER A 205 7.83 -27.72 46.25
C SER A 205 8.78 -28.42 45.26
N ASN A 206 8.25 -29.30 44.41
CA ASN A 206 8.98 -30.05 43.40
C ASN A 206 8.92 -29.41 42.01
N MET A 207 8.23 -28.28 41.84
CA MET A 207 8.04 -27.61 40.56
C MET A 207 8.52 -26.16 40.63
N ILE A 208 8.86 -25.65 39.46
CA ILE A 208 9.17 -24.25 39.21
C ILE A 208 8.38 -23.80 37.98
N CYS A 209 8.05 -22.52 37.93
CA CYS A 209 7.23 -21.97 36.86
C CYS A 209 7.57 -20.51 36.56
N ALA A 210 7.22 -20.07 35.36
CA ALA A 210 7.31 -18.67 34.98
C ALA A 210 6.08 -18.27 34.17
N LEU A 211 5.61 -17.03 34.39
CA LEU A 211 4.67 -16.33 33.51
C LEU A 211 5.43 -15.15 32.91
N ILE A 212 5.62 -15.16 31.60
CA ILE A 212 6.56 -14.29 30.91
C ILE A 212 5.80 -13.49 29.84
N PRO A 213 6.05 -12.18 29.68
CA PRO A 213 5.56 -11.43 28.52
C PRO A 213 6.03 -12.06 27.20
N PHE A 214 5.10 -12.33 26.28
CA PHE A 214 5.37 -13.08 25.05
C PHE A 214 4.50 -12.55 23.90
N LEU A 215 5.09 -11.79 22.99
CA LEU A 215 4.37 -11.08 21.91
C LEU A 215 4.39 -11.89 20.61
N PRO A 216 3.53 -11.57 19.61
CA PRO A 216 3.48 -12.31 18.34
C PRO A 216 4.80 -12.33 17.56
N SER A 217 5.67 -11.33 17.74
CA SER A 217 7.01 -11.30 17.15
C SER A 217 8.11 -11.95 18.00
N SER A 218 7.75 -12.58 19.13
CA SER A 218 8.70 -13.18 20.07
C SER A 218 8.95 -14.66 19.78
N THR A 219 10.15 -15.12 20.09
CA THR A 219 10.51 -16.54 20.11
C THR A 219 11.11 -16.88 21.47
N ALA A 220 10.60 -17.93 22.12
CA ALA A 220 11.09 -18.39 23.41
C ALA A 220 11.80 -19.73 23.27
N ASN A 221 12.97 -19.87 23.90
CA ASN A 221 13.65 -21.15 24.06
C ASN A 221 13.60 -21.53 25.54
N VAL A 222 12.81 -22.57 25.84
CA VAL A 222 12.45 -22.96 27.20
C VAL A 222 12.69 -24.44 27.44
N GLN A 223 13.20 -24.78 28.61
CA GLN A 223 13.19 -26.15 29.13
C GLN A 223 11.95 -26.33 29.99
N ALA A 224 11.13 -27.34 29.71
CA ALA A 224 9.83 -27.47 30.34
C ALA A 224 9.39 -28.93 30.48
N GLN A 225 8.60 -29.21 31.50
CA GLN A 225 7.97 -30.51 31.74
C GLN A 225 6.66 -30.32 32.49
N GLY A 226 5.61 -30.96 31.99
CA GLY A 226 4.28 -30.84 32.56
C GLY A 226 3.29 -31.83 32.00
N LYS A 227 2.26 -32.15 32.79
CA LYS A 227 1.20 -33.11 32.45
C LYS A 227 -0.13 -32.73 33.09
N GLY A 228 -1.23 -33.28 32.58
CA GLY A 228 -2.57 -32.95 33.06
C GLY A 228 -2.86 -31.44 32.94
N ASP A 229 -3.36 -30.82 34.00
CA ASP A 229 -3.69 -29.38 34.01
C ASP A 229 -2.49 -28.42 34.12
N TYR A 230 -1.27 -28.95 34.26
CA TYR A 230 -0.03 -28.19 34.41
C TYR A 230 0.96 -28.63 33.33
N ARG A 231 0.61 -28.33 32.09
CA ARG A 231 1.40 -28.63 30.89
C ARG A 231 2.72 -27.86 30.89
N SER A 232 3.67 -28.35 30.10
CA SER A 232 5.03 -27.82 30.00
C SER A 232 5.01 -26.33 29.64
N TYR A 233 4.16 -25.93 28.68
CA TYR A 233 3.92 -24.52 28.42
C TYR A 233 2.49 -24.24 27.96
N ALA A 234 2.09 -22.96 28.06
CA ALA A 234 0.92 -22.41 27.39
C ALA A 234 1.15 -20.97 26.94
N VAL A 235 0.81 -20.66 25.70
CA VAL A 235 0.77 -19.29 25.18
C VAL A 235 -0.60 -18.70 25.47
N LEU A 236 -0.67 -17.48 25.99
CA LEU A 236 -1.90 -16.82 26.42
C LEU A 236 -2.10 -15.48 25.69
N ASP A 237 -3.36 -15.08 25.54
CA ASP A 237 -3.72 -13.73 25.10
C ASP A 237 -3.67 -12.71 26.25
N LYS A 238 -3.86 -11.43 25.93
CA LYS A 238 -3.85 -10.33 26.92
C LYS A 238 -4.92 -10.45 28.02
N TYR A 239 -5.89 -11.34 27.86
CA TYR A 239 -6.96 -11.63 28.83
C TYR A 239 -6.74 -12.96 29.56
N MET A 240 -5.52 -13.52 29.50
CA MET A 240 -5.14 -14.78 30.14
C MET A 240 -5.91 -16.01 29.62
N ARG A 241 -6.34 -15.99 28.35
CA ARG A 241 -6.92 -17.16 27.68
C ARG A 241 -5.88 -17.91 26.90
N VAL A 242 -5.90 -19.24 26.99
CA VAL A 242 -4.97 -20.13 26.29
C VAL A 242 -5.16 -20.00 24.77
N ILE A 243 -4.09 -19.66 24.06
CA ILE A 243 -3.99 -19.64 22.60
C ILE A 243 -3.45 -20.98 22.10
N SER A 244 -2.38 -21.46 22.74
CA SER A 244 -1.82 -22.79 22.51
C SER A 244 -1.25 -23.36 23.81
N VAL A 245 -1.19 -24.68 23.89
CA VAL A 245 -0.75 -25.42 25.08
C VAL A 245 -0.02 -26.69 24.65
N SER A 246 1.02 -27.08 25.40
CA SER A 246 1.83 -28.24 25.08
C SER A 246 1.10 -29.58 25.28
N GLY A 247 1.67 -30.63 24.68
CA GLY A 247 1.34 -32.03 24.97
C GLY A 247 1.67 -32.45 26.41
N GLU A 248 1.51 -33.74 26.72
CA GLU A 248 1.98 -34.28 27.99
C GLU A 248 3.41 -34.74 27.82
N ASP A 249 4.28 -34.27 28.71
CA ASP A 249 5.70 -34.58 28.66
C ASP A 249 6.09 -35.33 29.93
N GLU A 250 6.48 -36.60 29.77
CA GLU A 250 6.94 -37.44 30.88
C GLU A 250 8.38 -37.09 31.31
N THR A 251 9.13 -36.40 30.46
CA THR A 251 10.52 -35.98 30.64
C THR A 251 10.70 -34.49 30.36
N LEU A 252 11.81 -33.91 30.82
CA LEU A 252 12.16 -32.52 30.53
C LEU A 252 12.51 -32.37 29.04
N GLU A 253 11.79 -31.50 28.35
CA GLU A 253 11.97 -31.24 26.92
C GLU A 253 12.42 -29.80 26.66
N VAL A 254 13.04 -29.56 25.51
CA VAL A 254 13.42 -28.22 25.04
C VAL A 254 12.45 -27.78 23.97
N TYR A 255 11.77 -26.65 24.19
CA TYR A 255 10.86 -26.06 23.21
C TYR A 255 11.42 -24.77 22.65
N THR A 256 11.30 -24.63 21.33
CA THR A 256 11.34 -23.34 20.65
C THR A 256 9.91 -22.95 20.31
N ILE A 257 9.37 -21.98 21.04
CA ILE A 257 7.98 -21.54 20.95
C ILE A 257 7.97 -20.20 20.22
N ARG A 258 7.07 -20.02 19.25
CA ARG A 258 6.88 -18.75 18.53
C ARG A 258 5.60 -18.09 19.01
N GLY A 259 5.63 -16.76 19.13
CA GLY A 259 4.46 -15.97 19.45
C GLY A 259 3.42 -16.06 18.34
N GLU A 260 2.24 -16.54 18.67
CA GLU A 260 1.11 -16.59 17.73
C GLU A 260 0.38 -15.24 17.69
N ALA A 261 -0.49 -15.04 16.69
CA ALA A 261 -1.36 -13.87 16.63
C ALA A 261 -2.14 -13.74 17.95
N ARG A 262 -2.04 -12.56 18.59
CA ARG A 262 -2.62 -12.21 19.90
C ARG A 262 -1.89 -12.73 21.14
N ALA A 263 -0.74 -13.39 21.00
CA ALA A 263 0.11 -13.75 22.12
C ALA A 263 0.45 -12.51 22.97
N ALA A 264 0.31 -12.65 24.28
CA ALA A 264 0.71 -11.63 25.25
C ALA A 264 1.57 -12.22 26.38
N TYR A 265 1.34 -13.49 26.73
CA TYR A 265 2.09 -14.16 27.80
C TYR A 265 2.44 -15.62 27.43
N LEU A 266 3.48 -16.14 28.05
CA LEU A 266 3.91 -17.53 28.00
C LEU A 266 4.02 -18.06 29.45
N VAL A 267 3.29 -19.12 29.73
CA VAL A 267 3.45 -19.93 30.94
C VAL A 267 4.44 -21.05 30.65
N VAL A 268 5.37 -21.29 31.57
CA VAL A 268 6.28 -22.44 31.54
C VAL A 268 6.26 -23.13 32.89
N ASN A 269 6.18 -24.46 32.91
CA ASN A 269 6.35 -25.30 34.09
C ASN A 269 7.52 -26.27 33.89
N ALA A 270 8.32 -26.49 34.93
CA ALA A 270 9.43 -27.43 34.94
C ALA A 270 9.69 -27.99 36.36
N PRO A 271 10.47 -29.07 36.52
CA PRO A 271 10.84 -29.60 37.82
C PRO A 271 11.85 -28.71 38.54
N ALA A 272 11.73 -28.60 39.86
CA ALA A 272 12.55 -27.71 40.68
C ALA A 272 14.04 -28.09 40.72
N GLU A 273 14.40 -29.33 40.41
CA GLU A 273 15.80 -29.79 40.36
C GLU A 273 16.61 -29.11 39.25
N TYR A 274 15.95 -28.56 38.24
CA TYR A 274 16.59 -27.83 37.14
C TYR A 274 16.65 -26.32 37.39
N TYR A 275 16.30 -25.82 38.57
CA TYR A 275 16.27 -24.38 38.87
C TYR A 275 17.57 -23.64 38.50
N SER A 276 18.73 -24.26 38.70
CA SER A 276 20.04 -23.68 38.38
C SER A 276 20.48 -23.83 36.91
N THR A 277 19.78 -24.66 36.13
CA THR A 277 20.13 -24.98 34.74
C THR A 277 19.03 -24.62 33.74
N LEU A 278 17.87 -24.16 34.23
CA LEU A 278 16.70 -23.87 33.41
C LEU A 278 16.99 -22.69 32.48
N SER A 279 16.97 -22.95 31.17
CA SER A 279 16.99 -21.90 30.17
C SER A 279 15.57 -21.37 29.96
N LEU A 280 15.30 -20.12 30.35
CA LEU A 280 14.06 -19.40 30.05
C LEU A 280 14.41 -18.09 29.36
N SER A 281 14.60 -18.17 28.05
CA SER A 281 15.00 -17.02 27.24
C SER A 281 13.91 -16.66 26.25
N VAL A 282 13.51 -15.40 26.23
CA VAL A 282 12.60 -14.86 25.21
C VAL A 282 13.35 -13.83 24.39
N THR A 283 13.33 -14.01 23.08
CA THR A 283 13.89 -13.08 22.11
C THR A 283 12.74 -12.45 21.32
N GLY A 284 12.51 -11.16 21.49
CA GLY A 284 11.42 -10.45 20.81
C GLY A 284 11.66 -8.94 20.77
N LEU A 285 10.80 -8.23 20.04
CA LEU A 285 10.80 -6.76 20.00
C LEU A 285 10.31 -6.22 21.36
N THR A 286 11.12 -5.44 22.06
CA THR A 286 10.67 -4.72 23.26
C THR A 286 9.65 -3.64 22.85
N PRO A 287 8.44 -3.58 23.43
CA PRO A 287 7.52 -2.47 23.20
C PRO A 287 8.16 -1.15 23.63
N MET A 288 8.12 -0.12 22.77
CA MET A 288 8.71 1.20 23.08
C MET A 288 8.16 1.88 24.35
N HIS A 289 7.01 1.45 24.87
CA HIS A 289 6.36 2.11 26.02
C HIS A 289 7.13 1.94 27.35
N GLU A 290 7.96 0.91 27.50
CA GLU A 290 8.77 0.71 28.72
C GLU A 290 10.14 1.39 28.68
N MET A 291 10.55 1.97 27.53
CA MET A 291 11.82 2.70 27.39
C MET A 291 11.68 4.22 27.55
N ILE A 292 10.50 4.71 27.96
CA ILE A 292 10.24 6.14 28.14
C ILE A 292 10.31 6.56 29.62
N ASP A 293 10.14 5.63 30.56
CA ASP A 293 10.17 5.92 32.02
C ASP A 293 11.42 5.39 32.75
N GLY A 294 12.48 5.03 32.02
CA GLY A 294 13.76 4.62 32.61
C GLY A 294 14.69 5.80 32.84
N ASP A 295 14.71 6.27 34.08
CA ASP A 295 15.50 7.37 34.67
C ASP A 295 17.04 7.11 34.66
N ASN A 296 17.63 6.65 33.56
CA ASN A 296 19.07 6.45 33.45
C ASN A 296 19.75 7.75 32.97
N LYS A 297 19.80 8.71 33.89
CA LYS A 297 20.56 9.96 33.78
C LYS A 297 22.03 9.82 34.19
N GLU A 298 22.50 8.64 34.57
CA GLU A 298 23.85 8.47 35.10
C GLU A 298 24.58 7.37 34.33
N ASP A 299 25.46 7.78 33.41
CA ASP A 299 26.78 7.19 33.16
C ASP A 299 27.28 7.58 31.76
N PHE A 300 27.52 8.88 31.55
CA PHE A 300 28.59 9.36 30.66
C PHE A 300 28.92 10.80 31.07
N VAL A 301 29.79 10.93 32.07
CA VAL A 301 30.46 12.20 32.37
C VAL A 301 31.53 12.41 31.30
N GLY A 302 31.23 13.29 30.36
CA GLY A 302 32.16 13.82 29.37
C GLY A 302 31.56 15.10 28.81
N ASP A 303 32.24 16.22 29.09
CA ASP A 303 31.79 17.61 28.93
C ASP A 303 31.08 17.96 27.61
N ASP A 304 30.11 18.88 27.74
CA ASP A 304 29.63 19.83 26.73
C ASP A 304 29.15 19.28 25.37
N VAL A 305 28.11 18.44 25.38
CA VAL A 305 27.20 18.35 24.23
C VAL A 305 25.76 18.46 24.72
N ALA A 306 25.09 19.55 24.35
CA ALA A 306 23.70 19.83 24.65
C ALA A 306 22.79 18.63 24.32
N VAL A 307 22.13 18.07 25.33
CA VAL A 307 21.20 16.93 25.25
C VAL A 307 19.82 17.35 24.72
N ASP A 308 19.72 18.45 23.97
CA ASP A 308 18.43 18.99 23.49
C ASP A 308 18.16 18.78 21.98
N GLU A 309 19.14 18.32 21.18
CA GLU A 309 18.97 18.16 19.72
C GLU A 309 18.50 16.77 19.25
N TYR A 310 18.33 15.80 20.16
CA TYR A 310 17.87 14.44 19.83
C TYR A 310 16.35 14.23 20.01
N LYS A 311 15.55 15.30 19.93
CA LYS A 311 14.11 15.18 19.64
C LYS A 311 13.94 14.79 18.17
N THR A 312 14.15 13.51 17.90
CA THR A 312 14.20 12.86 16.59
C THR A 312 12.90 13.04 15.79
N SER A 313 12.84 14.10 14.97
CA SER A 313 11.89 14.13 13.85
C SER A 313 12.30 13.04 12.84
N PRO A 314 11.37 12.21 12.33
CA PRO A 314 11.72 11.21 11.32
C PRO A 314 12.32 11.91 10.11
N LYS A 315 13.56 11.56 9.79
CA LYS A 315 14.22 12.11 8.62
C LYS A 315 13.78 11.31 7.40
N PHE A 316 13.53 12.01 6.27
CA PHE A 316 13.26 11.39 4.97
C PHE A 316 12.00 10.53 4.84
N LEU A 317 10.88 10.98 5.40
CA LEU A 317 9.56 10.37 5.17
C LEU A 317 9.13 10.56 3.72
N GLN A 318 8.69 9.48 3.07
CA GLN A 318 7.97 9.57 1.80
C GLN A 318 6.46 9.88 2.02
N PRO A 319 5.79 10.47 1.01
CA PRO A 319 4.38 10.76 1.09
C PRO A 319 3.53 9.51 1.24
N CYS A 320 2.34 9.67 1.79
CA CYS A 320 1.35 8.62 1.99
C CYS A 320 0.01 9.06 1.40
N VAL A 321 -0.80 8.09 0.97
CA VAL A 321 -2.16 8.35 0.49
C VAL A 321 -3.19 7.54 1.26
N THR A 322 -4.32 8.13 1.59
CA THR A 322 -5.43 7.40 2.23
C THR A 322 -6.13 6.49 1.21
N VAL A 323 -6.66 5.36 1.66
CA VAL A 323 -7.45 4.45 0.80
C VAL A 323 -8.67 5.16 0.23
N ASN A 324 -9.34 6.03 1.01
CA ASN A 324 -10.47 6.82 0.51
C ASN A 324 -10.09 7.76 -0.63
N TRP A 325 -8.93 8.41 -0.53
CA TRP A 325 -8.43 9.26 -1.62
C TRP A 325 -8.19 8.44 -2.88
N LEU A 326 -7.58 7.24 -2.76
CA LEU A 326 -7.38 6.31 -3.89
C LEU A 326 -8.70 5.85 -4.50
N LEU A 327 -9.68 5.46 -3.69
CA LEU A 327 -11.03 5.08 -4.15
C LEU A 327 -11.69 6.22 -4.95
N SER A 328 -11.50 7.48 -4.53
CA SER A 328 -12.01 8.65 -5.26
C SER A 328 -11.33 8.83 -6.63
N ARG A 329 -10.02 8.56 -6.72
CA ARG A 329 -9.25 8.65 -7.98
C ARG A 329 -9.61 7.51 -8.93
N ILE A 330 -9.79 6.30 -8.40
CA ILE A 330 -10.32 5.15 -9.15
C ILE A 330 -11.69 5.51 -9.75
N ALA A 331 -12.63 6.00 -8.93
CA ALA A 331 -13.96 6.35 -9.39
C ALA A 331 -13.96 7.42 -10.49
N ARG A 332 -13.12 8.45 -10.37
CA ARG A 332 -12.96 9.49 -11.40
C ARG A 332 -12.41 8.93 -12.72
N LYS A 333 -11.47 7.99 -12.67
CA LYS A 333 -10.81 7.44 -13.85
C LYS A 333 -11.64 6.36 -14.55
N SER A 334 -12.26 5.47 -13.77
CA SER A 334 -13.00 4.30 -14.29
C SER A 334 -14.48 4.58 -14.52
N GLY A 335 -15.04 5.60 -13.85
CA GLY A 335 -16.49 5.82 -13.78
C GLY A 335 -17.22 4.89 -12.82
N VAL A 336 -16.50 4.07 -12.04
CA VAL A 336 -17.06 3.08 -11.10
C VAL A 336 -16.69 3.44 -9.67
N SER A 337 -17.70 3.65 -8.84
CA SER A 337 -17.51 3.91 -7.41
C SER A 337 -17.68 2.64 -6.59
N PHE A 338 -16.78 2.39 -5.64
CA PHE A 338 -16.85 1.25 -4.73
C PHE A 338 -17.26 1.73 -3.33
N VAL A 339 -18.36 1.19 -2.79
CA VAL A 339 -18.99 1.74 -1.58
C VAL A 339 -19.32 0.64 -0.57
N TRP A 340 -18.70 0.69 0.60
CA TRP A 340 -19.02 -0.21 1.72
C TRP A 340 -20.21 0.33 2.50
N GLN A 341 -21.21 -0.51 2.76
CA GLN A 341 -22.44 -0.09 3.44
C GLN A 341 -22.32 -0.12 4.96
N ASP A 342 -21.57 -1.07 5.50
CA ASP A 342 -21.44 -1.32 6.93
C ASP A 342 -20.45 -0.36 7.60
N ASP A 343 -20.83 0.22 8.74
CA ASP A 343 -20.05 1.28 9.39
C ASP A 343 -18.71 0.78 9.94
N GLU A 344 -18.63 -0.48 10.36
CA GLU A 344 -17.36 -1.12 10.74
C GLU A 344 -16.38 -1.17 9.56
N ALA A 345 -16.85 -1.56 8.37
CA ALA A 345 -16.01 -1.57 7.17
C ALA A 345 -15.57 -0.15 6.80
N LYS A 346 -16.49 0.82 6.81
CA LYS A 346 -16.14 2.23 6.54
C LYS A 346 -15.09 2.74 7.52
N LYS A 347 -15.26 2.46 8.82
CA LYS A 347 -14.30 2.87 9.86
C LYS A 347 -12.92 2.26 9.63
N MET A 348 -12.85 0.99 9.23
CA MET A 348 -11.60 0.35 8.86
C MET A 348 -10.95 1.04 7.66
N LEU A 349 -11.68 1.21 6.56
CA LEU A 349 -11.17 1.85 5.33
C LEU A 349 -10.73 3.30 5.54
N ASN A 350 -11.43 4.06 6.38
CA ASN A 350 -11.05 5.44 6.74
C ASN A 350 -9.69 5.53 7.43
N ASN A 351 -9.21 4.44 8.01
CA ASN A 351 -7.93 4.38 8.68
C ASN A 351 -6.84 3.73 7.82
N LEU A 352 -7.15 3.18 6.65
CA LEU A 352 -6.14 2.54 5.82
C LEU A 352 -5.39 3.56 4.96
N VAL A 353 -4.08 3.33 4.87
CA VAL A 353 -3.12 4.21 4.20
C VAL A 353 -2.18 3.36 3.36
N VAL A 354 -1.89 3.83 2.16
CA VAL A 354 -0.86 3.28 1.28
C VAL A 354 0.34 4.23 1.30
N PRO A 355 1.45 3.84 1.96
CA PRO A 355 2.71 4.57 1.86
C PRO A 355 3.23 4.54 0.42
N ILE A 356 3.69 5.67 -0.09
CA ILE A 356 4.31 5.74 -1.41
C ILE A 356 5.78 5.33 -1.25
N ILE A 357 6.10 4.12 -1.70
CA ILE A 357 7.43 3.54 -1.50
C ILE A 357 8.37 3.88 -2.66
N ASN A 358 7.85 4.00 -3.87
CA ASN A 358 8.63 4.36 -5.05
C ASN A 358 9.14 5.81 -4.96
N ASN A 359 10.27 6.10 -5.60
CA ASN A 359 10.87 7.43 -5.62
C ASN A 359 11.19 7.95 -7.04
N LYS A 360 10.40 7.59 -8.05
CA LYS A 360 10.60 7.97 -9.46
C LYS A 360 10.43 9.48 -9.67
N ALA A 361 11.35 10.10 -10.41
CA ALA A 361 11.22 11.48 -10.90
C ALA A 361 10.56 11.53 -12.30
N ASP A 362 10.00 12.69 -12.65
CA ASP A 362 9.58 13.06 -14.01
C ASP A 362 10.18 14.43 -14.41
N ASP A 363 9.96 14.86 -15.64
CA ASP A 363 10.49 16.13 -16.19
C ASP A 363 10.03 17.39 -15.42
N LYS A 364 8.99 17.28 -14.58
CA LYS A 364 8.48 18.38 -13.77
C LYS A 364 9.02 18.32 -12.35
N THR A 365 9.69 17.24 -11.94
CA THR A 365 10.18 17.01 -10.57
C THR A 365 11.19 18.06 -10.14
N ILE A 366 11.93 18.61 -11.11
CA ILE A 366 12.90 19.69 -10.96
C ILE A 366 12.55 20.74 -12.01
N ILE A 367 12.38 22.00 -11.62
CA ILE A 367 12.19 23.12 -12.57
C ILE A 367 13.42 24.04 -12.49
N GLY A 368 14.30 23.94 -13.48
CA GLY A 368 15.29 24.97 -13.82
C GLY A 368 16.76 24.55 -13.76
N ASN A 369 17.59 25.31 -14.49
CA ASN A 369 19.04 25.41 -14.30
C ASN A 369 19.30 26.86 -13.89
N LEU A 370 20.00 27.10 -12.78
CA LEU A 370 20.61 28.41 -12.56
C LEU A 370 21.67 28.59 -13.64
N THR A 371 21.59 29.68 -14.39
CA THR A 371 22.66 30.13 -15.28
C THR A 371 22.90 31.60 -14.99
N ALA A 372 24.15 31.91 -14.65
CA ALA A 372 24.59 33.25 -14.35
C ALA A 372 25.88 33.56 -15.10
N ASP A 373 25.90 34.69 -15.80
CA ASP A 373 27.10 35.19 -16.49
C ASP A 373 27.92 36.03 -15.51
N VAL A 374 29.21 35.76 -15.43
CA VAL A 374 30.14 36.52 -14.57
C VAL A 374 30.54 37.80 -15.28
N LYS A 375 30.29 38.94 -14.64
CA LYS A 375 30.68 40.25 -15.17
C LYS A 375 32.19 40.44 -15.14
N SER A 376 32.69 41.17 -16.13
CA SER A 376 34.07 41.62 -16.13
C SER A 376 34.37 42.51 -14.93
N ARG A 377 35.59 42.42 -14.43
CA ARG A 377 36.09 43.17 -13.28
C ARG A 377 37.59 43.38 -13.40
N ASP A 378 38.04 44.58 -13.04
CA ASP A 378 39.46 44.86 -12.87
C ASP A 378 39.98 44.27 -11.56
N GLY A 379 41.03 43.47 -11.66
CA GLY A 379 41.65 42.79 -10.52
C GLY A 379 40.85 41.63 -9.94
N LEU A 380 41.28 41.20 -8.75
CA LEU A 380 40.66 40.13 -7.97
C LEU A 380 39.62 40.69 -6.99
N GLY A 381 38.63 39.87 -6.62
CA GLY A 381 37.65 40.17 -5.58
C GLY A 381 36.30 39.48 -5.80
N ALA A 382 35.25 40.01 -5.16
CA ALA A 382 33.89 39.51 -5.28
C ALA A 382 33.37 39.57 -6.73
N LEU A 383 32.75 38.47 -7.17
CA LEU A 383 32.16 38.36 -8.50
C LEU A 383 30.74 38.94 -8.51
N THR A 384 30.40 39.59 -9.63
CA THR A 384 29.03 40.04 -9.92
C THR A 384 28.45 39.17 -11.02
N LEU A 385 27.23 38.70 -10.81
CA LEU A 385 26.56 37.68 -11.59
C LEU A 385 25.30 38.26 -12.24
N SER A 386 25.17 38.13 -13.56
CA SER A 386 23.91 38.40 -14.27
C SER A 386 23.12 37.12 -14.42
N ILE A 387 22.00 36.99 -13.72
CA ILE A 387 21.19 35.76 -13.77
C ILE A 387 20.36 35.72 -15.05
N SER A 388 20.72 34.83 -15.97
CA SER A 388 20.04 34.61 -17.25
C SER A 388 18.97 33.51 -17.17
N ASN A 389 19.08 32.57 -16.23
CA ASN A 389 18.05 31.60 -15.89
C ASN A 389 18.13 31.26 -14.39
N SER A 390 17.01 31.01 -13.72
CA SER A 390 17.00 30.69 -12.29
C SER A 390 16.41 29.31 -11.98
N ILE A 391 16.59 28.87 -10.74
CA ILE A 391 15.91 27.71 -10.17
C ILE A 391 15.00 28.20 -9.05
N THR A 392 13.85 27.54 -8.84
CA THR A 392 12.85 27.96 -7.84
C THR A 392 13.40 28.04 -6.41
N SER A 393 14.45 27.27 -6.11
CA SER A 393 15.12 27.22 -4.81
C SER A 393 16.19 28.32 -4.60
N VAL A 394 16.38 29.24 -5.56
CA VAL A 394 17.41 30.31 -5.50
C VAL A 394 16.81 31.67 -5.88
N SER A 395 17.20 32.73 -5.16
CA SER A 395 16.80 34.12 -5.39
C SER A 395 18.04 35.01 -5.63
N PRO A 396 17.97 36.04 -6.51
CA PRO A 396 16.81 36.45 -7.31
C PRO A 396 16.60 35.62 -8.59
N SER A 397 15.39 35.73 -9.17
CA SER A 397 14.88 34.74 -10.14
C SER A 397 15.06 35.08 -11.63
N THR A 398 15.64 36.22 -12.02
CA THR A 398 16.28 36.54 -13.34
C THR A 398 16.36 38.07 -13.53
N GLY A 399 17.35 38.56 -14.29
CA GLY A 399 17.37 39.96 -14.75
C GLY A 399 18.02 40.99 -13.82
N GLU A 400 18.63 40.56 -12.71
CA GLU A 400 19.39 41.41 -11.79
C GLU A 400 20.88 41.03 -11.78
N ASP A 401 21.74 42.05 -11.65
CA ASP A 401 23.16 41.88 -11.37
C ASP A 401 23.36 41.76 -9.85
N VAL A 402 23.80 40.59 -9.40
CA VAL A 402 23.93 40.28 -7.97
C VAL A 402 25.32 39.79 -7.59
N GLN A 403 25.70 40.05 -6.35
CA GLN A 403 26.90 39.46 -5.74
C GLN A 403 26.55 38.35 -4.74
N LYS A 404 25.25 38.16 -4.48
CA LYS A 404 24.70 37.24 -3.49
C LYS A 404 23.54 36.47 -4.11
N LEU A 405 23.50 35.17 -3.88
CA LEU A 405 22.34 34.33 -4.14
C LEU A 405 21.78 33.86 -2.80
N THR A 406 20.46 33.88 -2.63
CA THR A 406 19.81 33.39 -1.41
C THR A 406 19.05 32.11 -1.70
N ILE A 407 19.24 31.10 -0.86
CA ILE A 407 18.54 29.84 -0.97
C ILE A 407 17.16 29.98 -0.35
N THR A 408 16.12 29.77 -1.15
CA THR A 408 14.73 29.97 -0.71
C THR A 408 14.16 28.73 -0.01
N LYS A 409 14.79 27.56 -0.20
CA LYS A 409 14.42 26.24 0.36
C LYS A 409 15.62 25.29 0.41
N ASP A 410 15.64 24.36 1.37
CA ASP A 410 16.64 23.30 1.46
C ASP A 410 16.77 22.54 0.13
N CYS A 411 17.99 22.42 -0.40
CA CYS A 411 18.24 21.75 -1.68
C CYS A 411 19.68 21.22 -1.78
N GLU A 412 19.93 20.37 -2.78
CA GLU A 412 21.28 19.94 -3.16
C GLU A 412 21.53 20.33 -4.62
N LEU A 413 22.57 21.14 -4.85
CA LEU A 413 22.89 21.70 -6.18
C LEU A 413 24.28 21.26 -6.63
N ALA A 414 24.37 20.80 -7.87
CA ALA A 414 25.62 20.59 -8.57
C ALA A 414 26.01 21.90 -9.27
N PHE A 415 27.07 22.53 -8.79
CA PHE A 415 27.65 23.73 -9.36
C PHE A 415 28.74 23.37 -10.38
N ASP A 416 28.73 24.08 -11.50
CA ASP A 416 29.82 24.18 -12.46
C ASP A 416 30.17 25.67 -12.58
N VAL A 417 31.37 26.01 -12.12
CA VAL A 417 31.88 27.37 -12.01
C VAL A 417 33.05 27.53 -12.95
N GLN A 418 32.89 28.41 -13.94
CA GLN A 418 33.88 28.70 -14.96
C GLN A 418 34.15 30.21 -14.97
N VAL A 419 35.37 30.62 -14.68
CA VAL A 419 35.76 32.03 -14.72
C VAL A 419 36.97 32.22 -15.61
N GLN A 420 36.86 33.21 -16.48
CA GLN A 420 37.88 33.56 -17.45
C GLN A 420 38.62 34.83 -17.01
N TYR A 421 39.94 34.71 -16.98
CA TYR A 421 40.87 35.74 -16.54
C TYR A 421 41.73 36.20 -17.69
N TYR A 422 42.10 37.48 -17.67
CA TYR A 422 43.15 38.01 -18.53
C TYR A 422 44.22 38.68 -17.67
N VAL A 423 45.48 38.55 -18.09
CA VAL A 423 46.63 39.14 -17.42
C VAL A 423 47.44 39.92 -18.43
N ARG A 424 47.70 41.19 -18.12
CA ARG A 424 48.66 42.00 -18.87
C ARG A 424 50.06 41.69 -18.34
N HIS A 425 51.00 41.37 -19.21
CA HIS A 425 52.35 40.95 -18.79
C HIS A 425 53.44 41.91 -19.31
N GLN A 426 54.47 42.17 -18.49
CA GLN A 426 55.59 43.08 -18.80
C GLN A 426 56.99 42.46 -18.57
N PHE A 427 57.37 41.35 -19.24
CA PHE A 427 58.75 40.79 -19.15
C PHE A 427 59.31 40.28 -20.50
N GLU A 428 60.64 40.04 -20.52
CA GLU A 428 61.47 39.56 -21.65
C GLU A 428 61.16 38.10 -22.08
N ASP A 429 61.66 37.72 -23.27
CA ASP A 429 61.35 36.45 -23.94
C ASP A 429 61.74 35.18 -23.14
N ALA A 430 60.83 34.19 -23.13
CA ALA A 430 60.97 32.80 -22.63
C ALA A 430 60.61 32.42 -21.18
N ALA A 431 59.86 33.24 -20.42
CA ALA A 431 59.41 32.86 -19.07
C ALA A 431 58.20 31.87 -19.05
N GLU A 432 58.28 30.83 -18.21
CA GLU A 432 57.14 30.02 -17.75
C GLU A 432 56.36 30.79 -16.67
N ILE A 433 55.04 30.88 -16.80
CA ILE A 433 54.20 31.66 -15.89
C ILE A 433 53.24 30.72 -15.14
N GLN A 434 53.27 30.77 -13.82
CA GLN A 434 52.32 30.08 -12.95
C GLN A 434 51.26 31.06 -12.45
N LEU A 435 50.00 30.80 -12.77
CA LEU A 435 48.84 31.61 -12.37
C LEU A 435 47.73 30.68 -11.87
N PRO A 436 47.83 30.18 -10.62
CA PRO A 436 46.88 29.23 -10.07
C PRO A 436 45.62 29.95 -9.58
N MET A 437 44.78 30.26 -10.54
CA MET A 437 43.51 30.96 -10.35
C MET A 437 42.40 30.00 -9.97
N GLY A 438 41.54 30.44 -9.06
CA GLY A 438 40.34 29.74 -8.65
C GLY A 438 39.20 30.70 -8.33
N VAL A 439 38.07 30.13 -7.97
CA VAL A 439 36.91 30.83 -7.40
C VAL A 439 36.58 30.15 -6.09
N LYS A 440 36.41 30.95 -5.04
CA LYS A 440 35.88 30.49 -3.77
C LYS A 440 34.41 30.87 -3.69
N MET A 441 33.57 29.89 -3.44
CA MET A 441 32.19 30.10 -3.03
C MET A 441 32.11 30.01 -1.51
N THR A 442 31.51 31.01 -0.89
CA THR A 442 31.22 31.01 0.55
C THR A 442 29.72 30.84 0.73
N VAL A 443 29.33 29.84 1.53
CA VAL A 443 27.97 29.61 1.99
C VAL A 443 27.86 30.14 3.41
N THR A 444 27.01 31.16 3.61
CA THR A 444 26.75 31.74 4.92
C THR A 444 25.35 31.36 5.39
N THR A 445 25.26 30.59 6.47
CA THR A 445 23.99 30.22 7.10
C THR A 445 23.66 31.22 8.22
N PRO A 446 22.57 32.00 8.12
CA PRO A 446 22.18 32.97 9.13
C PRO A 446 21.83 32.30 10.47
N SER A 447 22.18 32.92 11.60
CA SER A 447 21.76 32.44 12.92
C SER A 447 20.27 32.73 13.15
N THR A 448 19.52 31.71 13.58
CA THR A 448 18.09 31.81 13.93
C THR A 448 17.85 32.28 15.38
N THR A 449 18.88 32.31 16.22
CA THR A 449 18.78 32.58 17.67
C THR A 449 19.69 33.72 18.15
N GLY A 450 20.25 34.52 17.24
CA GLY A 450 21.03 35.73 17.58
C GLY A 450 22.52 35.49 17.86
N GLY A 451 23.07 34.34 17.45
CA GLY A 451 24.51 34.05 17.47
C GLY A 451 25.23 34.43 16.16
N GLU A 452 26.53 34.11 16.06
CA GLU A 452 27.31 34.32 14.83
C GLU A 452 26.84 33.38 13.70
N ALA A 453 26.84 33.89 12.46
CA ALA A 453 26.50 33.10 11.27
C ALA A 453 27.60 32.07 10.99
N SER A 454 27.24 30.86 10.59
CA SER A 454 28.23 29.84 10.21
C SER A 454 28.58 29.96 8.73
N THR A 455 29.87 29.88 8.41
CA THR A 455 30.37 29.95 7.03
C THR A 455 31.07 28.67 6.60
N GLN A 456 30.80 28.20 5.39
CA GLN A 456 31.51 27.10 4.73
C GLN A 456 32.06 27.56 3.38
N GLU A 457 33.28 27.15 3.05
CA GLU A 457 33.98 27.57 1.83
C GLU A 457 34.20 26.38 0.88
N TYR A 458 34.00 26.63 -0.40
CA TYR A 458 34.17 25.67 -1.49
C TYR A 458 35.02 26.29 -2.59
N GLU A 459 36.10 25.64 -2.98
CA GLU A 459 37.00 26.12 -4.04
C GLU A 459 36.72 25.43 -5.37
N PHE A 460 36.74 26.20 -6.45
CA PHE A 460 36.55 25.78 -7.84
C PHE A 460 37.75 26.27 -8.66
N GLY A 461 38.53 25.36 -9.25
CA GLY A 461 39.65 25.72 -10.11
C GLY A 461 40.62 24.57 -10.41
N ASP A 462 41.55 24.82 -11.33
CA ASP A 462 42.45 23.81 -11.94
C ASP A 462 43.69 23.45 -11.09
N LEU A 463 43.53 23.25 -9.77
CA LEU A 463 44.61 22.76 -8.92
C LEU A 463 44.80 21.25 -9.14
N LYS A 464 45.98 20.85 -9.64
CA LYS A 464 46.35 19.43 -9.77
C LYS A 464 47.16 19.00 -8.55
N TYR A 465 46.77 17.87 -7.96
CA TYR A 465 47.50 17.23 -6.87
C TYR A 465 48.22 16.00 -7.44
N GLU A 466 49.56 16.00 -7.43
CA GLU A 466 50.41 14.85 -7.77
C GLU A 466 51.28 14.54 -6.54
N ASP A 467 51.31 13.28 -6.10
CA ASP A 467 52.12 12.80 -4.96
C ASP A 467 51.96 13.62 -3.66
N GLY A 468 50.76 14.13 -3.39
CA GLY A 468 50.46 14.92 -2.19
C GLY A 468 50.98 16.37 -2.23
N GLN A 469 51.50 16.84 -3.37
CA GLN A 469 51.91 18.23 -3.58
C GLN A 469 51.04 18.94 -4.62
N VAL A 470 50.75 20.22 -4.37
CA VAL A 470 50.00 21.09 -5.30
C VAL A 470 50.90 21.49 -6.46
N LYS A 471 50.46 21.19 -7.69
CA LYS A 471 51.13 21.60 -8.92
C LYS A 471 50.31 22.66 -9.63
N TYR A 472 50.91 23.83 -9.84
CA TYR A 472 50.23 24.96 -10.45
C TYR A 472 50.25 24.88 -11.98
N PRO A 473 49.17 25.31 -12.67
CA PRO A 473 49.14 25.37 -14.12
C PRO A 473 50.22 26.35 -14.63
N VAL A 474 51.06 25.86 -15.55
CA VAL A 474 52.12 26.64 -16.22
C VAL A 474 51.66 26.99 -17.62
N VAL A 475 51.70 28.27 -17.98
CA VAL A 475 51.38 28.74 -19.33
C VAL A 475 52.57 29.50 -19.92
N LEU A 476 52.88 29.19 -21.18
CA LEU A 476 54.01 29.79 -21.90
C LEU A 476 53.60 31.10 -22.57
N ARG A 477 54.47 32.12 -22.53
CA ARG A 477 54.27 33.43 -23.19
C ARG A 477 53.85 33.36 -24.66
N ARG A 478 54.28 32.33 -25.41
CA ARG A 478 53.94 32.16 -26.84
C ARG A 478 52.43 32.11 -27.12
N TYR A 479 51.62 31.87 -26.08
CA TYR A 479 50.16 31.83 -26.16
C TYR A 479 49.49 33.19 -25.83
N ALA A 480 50.26 34.24 -25.55
CA ALA A 480 49.73 35.57 -25.33
C ALA A 480 49.33 36.23 -26.66
N ILE A 481 48.16 36.86 -26.67
CA ILE A 481 47.60 37.59 -27.82
C ILE A 481 47.60 39.08 -27.45
N ASP A 482 48.25 39.92 -28.27
CA ASP A 482 48.37 41.37 -28.04
C ASP A 482 48.91 41.77 -26.65
N GLY A 483 49.80 40.94 -26.09
CA GLY A 483 50.40 41.17 -24.76
C GLY A 483 49.53 40.73 -23.58
N TYR A 484 48.42 40.04 -23.84
CA TYR A 484 47.52 39.49 -22.83
C TYR A 484 47.53 37.96 -22.85
N LEU A 485 47.55 37.38 -21.65
CA LEU A 485 47.32 35.96 -21.44
C LEU A 485 45.87 35.74 -21.02
N TYR A 486 45.17 34.82 -21.67
CA TYR A 486 43.80 34.43 -21.32
C TYR A 486 43.81 33.06 -20.65
N LEU A 487 43.14 32.95 -19.51
CA LEU A 487 43.09 31.75 -18.69
C LEU A 487 41.64 31.41 -18.36
N LEU A 488 41.35 30.13 -18.29
CA LEU A 488 40.10 29.60 -17.76
C LEU A 488 40.42 28.90 -16.44
N SER A 489 39.64 29.17 -15.40
CA SER A 489 39.57 28.36 -14.20
C SER A 489 38.19 27.72 -14.17
N ALA A 490 38.13 26.40 -14.11
CA ALA A 490 36.89 25.64 -14.07
C ALA A 490 36.90 24.64 -12.93
N GLY A 491 35.73 24.40 -12.32
CA GLY A 491 35.56 23.38 -11.30
C GLY A 491 34.10 23.00 -11.14
N THR A 492 33.86 21.77 -10.67
CA THR A 492 32.52 21.29 -10.35
C THR A 492 32.45 20.78 -8.92
N ASN A 493 31.33 21.00 -8.25
CA ASN A 493 31.11 20.51 -6.89
C ASN A 493 29.61 20.33 -6.61
N THR A 494 29.23 19.35 -5.79
CA THR A 494 27.83 19.15 -5.35
C THR A 494 27.69 19.55 -3.89
N ILE A 495 26.75 20.46 -3.62
CA ILE A 495 26.69 21.18 -2.34
C ILE A 495 25.26 21.12 -1.80
N SER A 496 25.15 20.68 -0.54
CA SER A 496 23.91 20.69 0.24
C SER A 496 23.71 22.07 0.88
N LEU A 497 22.56 22.68 0.63
CA LEU A 497 22.23 24.04 1.04
C LEU A 497 20.94 24.06 1.84
N LYS A 498 20.88 24.94 2.84
CA LYS A 498 19.70 25.19 3.69
C LYS A 498 18.95 26.42 3.23
N LYS A 499 17.66 26.47 3.54
CA LYS A 499 16.85 27.67 3.44
C LYS A 499 17.55 28.83 4.16
N ASP A 500 17.51 30.00 3.53
CA ASP A 500 18.12 31.26 3.94
C ASP A 500 19.65 31.31 3.86
N ASP A 501 20.32 30.25 3.38
CA ASP A 501 21.75 30.31 3.06
C ASP A 501 22.03 31.39 2.01
N VAL A 502 23.12 32.15 2.23
CA VAL A 502 23.59 33.18 1.30
C VAL A 502 24.89 32.71 0.66
N LEU A 503 24.89 32.65 -0.67
CA LEU A 503 26.04 32.28 -1.48
C LEU A 503 26.73 33.53 -2.01
N THR A 504 28.05 33.63 -1.82
CA THR A 504 28.91 34.63 -2.45
C THR A 504 30.05 33.96 -3.19
N PHE A 505 30.48 34.54 -4.30
CA PHE A 505 31.60 34.04 -5.09
C PHE A 505 32.71 35.10 -5.16
N GLU A 506 33.95 34.70 -4.92
CA GLU A 506 35.12 35.57 -5.03
C GLU A 506 36.27 34.88 -5.74
N THR A 507 37.07 35.64 -6.47
CA THR A 507 38.27 35.11 -7.13
C THR A 507 39.36 34.83 -6.09
N ILE A 508 40.07 33.72 -6.24
CA ILE A 508 41.25 33.38 -5.43
C ILE A 508 42.46 33.13 -6.31
N MET A 509 43.65 33.36 -5.77
CA MET A 509 44.93 33.06 -6.40
C MET A 509 45.87 32.47 -5.35
N HIS A 510 46.46 31.31 -5.63
CA HIS A 510 47.41 30.66 -4.73
C HIS A 510 48.86 31.09 -5.03
N GLY A 511 49.65 31.42 -4.02
CA GLY A 511 51.03 31.88 -4.22
C GLY A 511 51.11 33.34 -4.70
N ILE A 512 52.01 34.10 -4.11
CA ILE A 512 52.07 35.55 -4.25
C ILE A 512 52.91 35.91 -5.48
N ASN A 513 52.28 36.27 -6.61
CA ASN A 513 52.94 37.00 -7.69
C ASN A 513 52.29 38.39 -7.82
N THR A 514 52.75 39.36 -7.03
CA THR A 514 52.15 40.70 -6.90
C THR A 514 52.34 41.60 -8.13
N VAL A 515 53.11 41.17 -9.13
CA VAL A 515 53.52 42.04 -10.24
C VAL A 515 52.51 42.02 -11.40
N ASN A 516 51.76 40.94 -11.57
CA ASN A 516 50.82 40.76 -12.69
C ASN A 516 49.44 40.30 -12.19
N ILE A 517 48.65 41.24 -11.67
CA ILE A 517 47.32 40.95 -11.11
C ILE A 517 46.32 40.67 -12.27
N PRO A 518 45.71 39.47 -12.34
CA PRO A 518 44.68 39.15 -13.31
C PRO A 518 43.41 39.93 -13.08
N SER A 519 42.70 40.16 -14.18
CA SER A 519 41.36 40.73 -14.20
C SER A 519 40.40 39.71 -14.79
N VAL A 520 39.15 39.73 -14.34
CA VAL A 520 38.09 38.87 -14.88
C VAL A 520 37.53 39.54 -16.13
N TYR A 521 37.43 38.83 -17.25
CA TYR A 521 36.74 39.37 -18.44
C TYR A 521 35.40 38.68 -18.71
N GLY A 522 35.15 37.53 -18.09
CA GLY A 522 33.89 36.82 -18.24
C GLY A 522 33.90 35.49 -17.50
N GLY A 523 32.82 34.75 -17.64
CA GLY A 523 32.67 33.45 -17.01
C GLY A 523 31.22 33.05 -16.94
N LYS A 524 30.97 31.82 -16.52
CA LYS A 524 29.65 31.23 -16.38
C LYS A 524 29.60 30.42 -15.10
N ILE A 525 28.59 30.69 -14.29
CA ILE A 525 28.22 29.86 -13.14
C ILE A 525 26.90 29.20 -13.49
N THR A 526 26.91 27.87 -13.52
CA THR A 526 25.69 27.08 -13.64
C THR A 526 25.48 26.25 -12.39
N ALA A 527 24.22 26.15 -11.96
CA ALA A 527 23.83 25.18 -10.94
C ALA A 527 22.61 24.42 -11.45
N SER A 528 22.68 23.10 -11.38
CA SER A 528 21.55 22.23 -11.64
C SER A 528 21.31 21.36 -10.43
N VAL A 529 20.06 20.97 -10.22
CA VAL A 529 19.81 19.83 -9.33
C VAL A 529 20.32 18.60 -10.06
N LYS A 530 21.02 17.72 -9.34
CA LYS A 530 21.54 16.47 -9.90
C LYS A 530 20.41 15.72 -10.61
N SER A 531 20.47 15.63 -11.93
CA SER A 531 19.53 14.85 -12.72
C SER A 531 19.73 13.36 -12.40
N GLY A 532 18.65 12.67 -12.05
CA GLY A 532 18.67 11.23 -11.81
C GLY A 532 17.25 10.66 -11.85
N ASP A 533 17.16 9.33 -11.81
CA ASP A 533 15.88 8.61 -11.88
C ASP A 533 15.00 8.82 -10.64
N SER A 534 15.56 9.42 -9.57
CA SER A 534 14.91 9.60 -8.28
C SER A 534 14.57 11.04 -7.95
N VAL A 535 13.47 11.27 -7.22
CA VAL A 535 13.10 12.62 -6.74
C VAL A 535 14.19 13.15 -5.81
N PRO A 536 14.84 14.28 -6.15
CA PRO A 536 15.84 14.88 -5.28
C PRO A 536 15.17 15.63 -4.13
N ILE A 537 15.94 15.86 -3.07
CA ILE A 537 15.55 16.69 -1.94
C ILE A 537 15.31 18.13 -2.43
N GLY A 538 14.21 18.74 -1.98
CA GLY A 538 13.70 20.03 -2.44
C GLY A 538 12.88 19.93 -3.73
N GLY A 539 12.80 18.74 -4.34
CA GLY A 539 12.04 18.47 -5.55
C GLY A 539 10.53 18.39 -5.31
N SER A 540 9.76 18.51 -6.40
CA SER A 540 8.32 18.31 -6.38
C SER A 540 8.01 16.85 -6.72
N PHE A 541 7.61 16.09 -5.71
CA PHE A 541 7.37 14.65 -5.78
C PHE A 541 6.06 14.34 -6.51
N PRO A 542 6.10 13.65 -7.66
CA PRO A 542 4.90 13.29 -8.41
C PRO A 542 4.21 12.08 -7.76
N ILE A 543 2.96 12.26 -7.32
CA ILE A 543 2.22 11.21 -6.60
C ILE A 543 1.84 10.07 -7.55
N GLY A 544 1.28 10.40 -8.73
CA GLY A 544 0.70 9.40 -9.64
C GLY A 544 1.67 8.31 -10.09
N ILE A 545 2.84 8.68 -10.62
CA ILE A 545 3.82 7.72 -11.14
C ILE A 545 4.46 6.85 -10.04
N ASN A 546 4.37 7.30 -8.79
CA ASN A 546 4.95 6.61 -7.63
C ASN A 546 3.94 5.75 -6.88
N LEU A 547 2.65 5.83 -7.19
CA LEU A 547 1.66 4.90 -6.66
C LEU A 547 2.06 3.43 -6.95
N PRO A 548 1.60 2.47 -6.14
CA PRO A 548 1.86 1.05 -6.36
C PRO A 548 1.51 0.56 -7.77
N GLU A 549 2.30 -0.36 -8.31
CA GLU A 549 2.01 -1.04 -9.58
C GLU A 549 1.04 -2.22 -9.38
N ILE A 550 -0.03 -1.99 -8.62
CA ILE A 550 -1.07 -2.97 -8.28
C ILE A 550 -2.27 -2.74 -9.20
N GLU A 551 -2.83 -3.80 -9.78
CA GLU A 551 -4.09 -3.73 -10.52
C GLU A 551 -5.22 -3.25 -9.61
N VAL A 552 -6.04 -2.32 -10.10
CA VAL A 552 -7.20 -1.77 -9.37
C VAL A 552 -8.11 -2.90 -8.89
N THR A 553 -8.33 -3.92 -9.70
CA THR A 553 -9.14 -5.11 -9.37
C THR A 553 -8.60 -5.86 -8.15
N ASN A 554 -7.28 -6.10 -8.10
CA ASN A 554 -6.61 -6.75 -6.98
C ASN A 554 -6.63 -5.88 -5.72
N PHE A 555 -6.50 -4.56 -5.86
CA PHE A 555 -6.65 -3.62 -4.75
C PHE A 555 -8.08 -3.66 -4.16
N ILE A 556 -9.12 -3.60 -5.00
CA ILE A 556 -10.51 -3.68 -4.54
C ILE A 556 -10.83 -5.07 -3.95
N LYS A 557 -10.32 -6.15 -4.54
CA LYS A 557 -10.42 -7.52 -4.00
C LYS A 557 -9.77 -7.62 -2.62
N PHE A 558 -8.63 -6.96 -2.41
CA PHE A 558 -7.94 -6.90 -1.12
C PHE A 558 -8.79 -6.17 -0.07
N LEU A 559 -9.35 -5.01 -0.43
CA LEU A 559 -10.24 -4.28 0.48
C LEU A 559 -11.46 -5.12 0.85
N ALA A 560 -12.07 -5.80 -0.11
CA ALA A 560 -13.21 -6.68 0.12
C ALA A 560 -12.87 -7.84 1.08
N LEU A 561 -11.67 -8.42 0.95
CA LEU A 561 -11.15 -9.49 1.82
C LEU A 561 -11.05 -9.01 3.28
N ILE A 562 -10.32 -7.92 3.52
CA ILE A 562 -10.05 -7.46 4.89
C ILE A 562 -11.31 -6.91 5.59
N THR A 563 -12.30 -6.45 4.81
CA THR A 563 -13.60 -6.05 5.35
C THR A 563 -14.58 -7.21 5.51
N GLY A 564 -14.29 -8.40 4.99
CA GLY A 564 -15.20 -9.56 5.04
C GLY A 564 -16.49 -9.32 4.25
N SER A 565 -16.36 -8.78 3.04
CA SER A 565 -17.50 -8.34 2.23
C SER A 565 -17.47 -8.86 0.80
N PHE A 566 -18.64 -9.02 0.19
CA PHE A 566 -18.80 -9.36 -1.22
C PHE A 566 -19.40 -8.17 -1.99
N PRO A 567 -19.11 -8.08 -3.30
CA PRO A 567 -19.68 -7.05 -4.14
C PRO A 567 -21.13 -7.39 -4.51
N ARG A 568 -22.02 -6.42 -4.31
CA ARG A 568 -23.39 -6.40 -4.80
C ARG A 568 -23.54 -5.18 -5.69
N GLN A 569 -23.96 -5.40 -6.93
CA GLN A 569 -24.24 -4.27 -7.81
C GLN A 569 -25.72 -3.88 -7.74
N LEU A 570 -25.98 -2.57 -7.65
CA LEU A 570 -27.33 -2.03 -7.79
C LEU A 570 -27.65 -1.79 -9.26
N THR A 571 -28.87 -2.11 -9.65
CA THR A 571 -29.44 -1.72 -10.95
C THR A 571 -29.42 -0.18 -11.05
N ASN A 572 -29.01 0.35 -12.21
CA ASN A 572 -29.01 1.79 -12.53
C ASN A 572 -28.07 2.67 -11.68
N SER A 573 -27.00 2.10 -11.14
CA SER A 573 -26.00 2.82 -10.37
C SER A 573 -24.61 2.77 -11.02
N THR A 574 -23.81 3.83 -10.83
CA THR A 574 -22.35 3.81 -11.07
C THR A 574 -21.59 3.23 -9.88
N GLN A 575 -22.31 2.70 -8.88
CA GLN A 575 -21.75 2.17 -7.64
C GLN A 575 -21.83 0.64 -7.58
N VAL A 576 -20.72 0.02 -7.20
CA VAL A 576 -20.66 -1.36 -6.70
C VAL A 576 -20.66 -1.28 -5.19
N GLN A 577 -21.67 -1.86 -4.54
CA GLN A 577 -21.77 -1.89 -3.09
C GLN A 577 -21.02 -3.10 -2.54
N PHE A 578 -20.36 -2.93 -1.40
CA PHE A 578 -19.78 -4.04 -0.65
C PHE A 578 -20.59 -4.27 0.61
N ILE A 579 -21.03 -5.52 0.77
CA ILE A 579 -21.88 -5.98 1.86
C ILE A 579 -21.13 -7.03 2.65
N MET A 580 -21.06 -6.88 3.98
CA MET A 580 -20.44 -7.90 4.83
C MET A 580 -21.17 -9.24 4.75
N PHE A 581 -20.43 -10.36 4.82
CA PHE A 581 -21.03 -11.70 4.85
C PHE A 581 -22.02 -11.86 6.00
N THR A 582 -21.63 -11.41 7.20
CA THR A 582 -22.43 -11.49 8.42
C THR A 582 -23.82 -10.86 8.30
N ARG A 583 -23.99 -9.88 7.39
CA ARG A 583 -25.28 -9.23 7.15
C ARG A 583 -26.33 -10.18 6.56
N VAL A 584 -25.92 -11.17 5.79
CA VAL A 584 -26.84 -12.18 5.22
C VAL A 584 -27.49 -12.98 6.35
N TRP A 585 -26.70 -13.41 7.34
CA TRP A 585 -27.22 -14.13 8.51
C TRP A 585 -28.01 -13.22 9.44
N ALA A 586 -27.55 -11.98 9.66
CA ALA A 586 -28.28 -10.99 10.48
C ALA A 586 -29.67 -10.67 9.88
N ASN A 587 -29.83 -10.78 8.57
CA ASN A 587 -31.08 -10.52 7.86
C ASN A 587 -32.10 -11.66 7.91
N LYS A 588 -31.84 -12.79 8.59
CA LYS A 588 -32.81 -13.91 8.70
C LYS A 588 -34.19 -13.45 9.22
N ALA A 589 -34.24 -12.44 10.10
CA ALA A 589 -35.51 -11.88 10.60
C ALA A 589 -36.35 -11.17 9.52
N ASN A 590 -35.72 -10.72 8.43
CA ASN A 590 -36.36 -10.05 7.29
C ASN A 590 -36.36 -10.95 6.04
N ALA A 591 -36.23 -12.26 6.21
CA ALA A 591 -36.18 -13.22 5.12
C ALA A 591 -37.47 -13.21 4.29
N TYR A 592 -37.34 -13.49 3.00
CA TYR A 592 -38.50 -13.76 2.16
C TYR A 592 -39.10 -15.11 2.54
N ASP A 593 -40.38 -15.15 2.88
CA ASP A 593 -41.08 -16.42 3.03
C ASP A 593 -41.58 -16.90 1.66
N TRP A 594 -40.89 -17.86 1.07
CA TRP A 594 -41.28 -18.48 -0.21
C TRP A 594 -41.91 -19.86 -0.02
N SER A 595 -42.28 -20.23 1.21
CA SER A 595 -42.86 -21.54 1.52
C SER A 595 -44.11 -21.84 0.68
N GLY A 596 -44.99 -20.86 0.50
CA GLY A 596 -46.19 -20.97 -0.33
C GLY A 596 -45.94 -20.95 -1.84
N LYS A 597 -44.71 -20.65 -2.27
CA LYS A 597 -44.31 -20.62 -3.68
C LYS A 597 -43.57 -21.87 -4.11
N LEU A 598 -43.08 -22.67 -3.16
CA LEU A 598 -42.43 -23.94 -3.41
C LEU A 598 -43.42 -24.91 -4.07
N ILE A 599 -43.01 -25.51 -5.18
CA ILE A 599 -43.73 -26.61 -5.82
C ILE A 599 -43.15 -27.91 -5.24
N PRO A 600 -43.86 -28.66 -4.40
CA PRO A 600 -43.32 -29.87 -3.77
C PRO A 600 -42.89 -30.91 -4.82
N TYR A 601 -41.74 -31.55 -4.59
CA TYR A 601 -41.28 -32.66 -5.42
C TYR A 601 -42.08 -33.94 -5.18
N ASP A 602 -42.17 -34.32 -3.92
CA ASP A 602 -42.84 -35.51 -3.45
C ASP A 602 -43.65 -35.23 -2.18
N ARG A 603 -44.34 -36.26 -1.67
CA ARG A 603 -45.12 -36.17 -0.43
C ARG A 603 -44.25 -36.22 0.83
N GLN A 604 -42.99 -36.63 0.72
CA GLN A 604 -42.05 -36.76 1.84
C GLN A 604 -41.32 -35.45 2.13
N GLY A 605 -41.35 -34.50 1.19
CA GLY A 605 -40.73 -33.21 1.35
C GLY A 605 -39.23 -33.20 1.11
N ALA A 606 -38.69 -34.15 0.33
CA ALA A 606 -37.29 -34.13 -0.02
C ALA A 606 -36.98 -33.02 -1.05
N PRO A 607 -35.79 -32.41 -1.01
CA PRO A 607 -35.34 -31.53 -2.09
C PRO A 607 -35.25 -32.27 -3.43
N ARG A 608 -35.55 -31.61 -4.55
CA ARG A 608 -35.45 -32.19 -5.91
C ARG A 608 -34.01 -32.56 -6.26
N LYS A 609 -33.06 -31.71 -5.88
CA LYS A 609 -31.62 -31.93 -6.05
C LYS A 609 -30.92 -31.45 -4.79
N SER A 610 -29.95 -32.22 -4.32
CA SER A 610 -29.07 -31.87 -3.22
C SER A 610 -27.62 -32.10 -3.62
N GLU A 611 -26.77 -31.12 -3.33
CA GLU A 611 -25.32 -31.16 -3.48
C GLU A 611 -24.67 -30.79 -2.14
N TYR A 612 -23.52 -31.39 -1.84
CA TYR A 612 -22.84 -31.26 -0.54
C TYR A 612 -21.50 -30.51 -0.63
N SER A 613 -21.25 -29.86 -1.77
CA SER A 613 -20.09 -29.01 -1.99
C SER A 613 -20.55 -27.71 -2.64
N VAL A 614 -19.90 -26.61 -2.30
CA VAL A 614 -20.09 -25.33 -2.98
C VAL A 614 -18.71 -24.74 -3.23
N SER A 615 -18.48 -24.26 -4.45
CA SER A 615 -17.25 -23.56 -4.87
C SER A 615 -15.95 -24.36 -4.72
N ASP A 616 -14.82 -23.68 -4.88
CA ASP A 616 -13.48 -24.27 -4.99
C ASP A 616 -12.75 -24.30 -3.63
N PHE A 617 -13.46 -24.32 -2.49
CA PHE A 617 -12.82 -24.33 -1.16
C PHE A 617 -12.23 -25.69 -0.81
N MET A 618 -11.10 -25.65 -0.10
CA MET A 618 -10.43 -26.81 0.50
C MET A 618 -10.53 -26.77 2.03
N GLN A 619 -9.98 -27.76 2.73
CA GLN A 619 -9.93 -27.75 4.20
C GLN A 619 -9.06 -26.59 4.71
N HIS A 620 -7.91 -26.36 4.07
CA HIS A 620 -7.00 -25.25 4.32
C HIS A 620 -6.91 -24.35 3.09
N ASN A 621 -7.20 -23.06 3.26
CA ASN A 621 -7.21 -22.08 2.18
C ASN A 621 -6.22 -20.98 2.55
N ARG A 622 -4.98 -21.11 2.08
CA ARG A 622 -3.86 -20.25 2.50
C ARG A 622 -3.89 -18.92 1.77
N TYR A 623 -3.88 -17.84 2.55
CA TYR A 623 -3.71 -16.47 2.07
C TYR A 623 -2.37 -15.95 2.55
N LYS A 624 -1.51 -15.61 1.59
CA LYS A 624 -0.13 -15.23 1.86
C LYS A 624 0.07 -13.75 1.59
N TRP A 625 0.74 -13.03 2.48
CA TRP A 625 1.19 -11.68 2.16
C TRP A 625 2.25 -11.75 1.05
N LYS A 626 2.40 -10.66 0.29
CA LYS A 626 3.49 -10.58 -0.69
C LYS A 626 4.82 -10.70 0.05
N GLU A 627 5.71 -11.54 -0.47
CA GLU A 627 7.01 -11.77 0.13
C GLU A 627 7.91 -10.52 0.00
N ASP A 628 8.57 -10.17 1.09
CA ASP A 628 9.60 -9.15 1.17
C ASP A 628 10.66 -9.59 2.19
N GLU A 629 11.92 -9.66 1.77
CA GLU A 629 13.06 -10.07 2.60
C GLU A 629 13.22 -9.20 3.84
N GLU A 630 12.70 -7.97 3.80
CA GLU A 630 12.74 -7.05 4.93
C GLU A 630 11.65 -7.30 5.97
N THR A 631 10.71 -8.23 5.75
CA THR A 631 9.65 -8.56 6.72
C THR A 631 10.04 -9.79 7.52
N THR A 632 10.06 -9.68 8.85
CA THR A 632 10.51 -10.76 9.76
C THR A 632 9.37 -11.52 10.42
N GLY A 633 8.21 -10.89 10.59
CA GLY A 633 7.02 -11.54 11.13
C GLY A 633 6.33 -12.46 10.13
N ASP A 634 5.64 -13.48 10.66
CA ASP A 634 4.70 -14.30 9.90
C ASP A 634 3.29 -13.70 10.05
N TYR A 635 2.70 -13.35 8.92
CA TYR A 635 1.41 -12.67 8.84
C TYR A 635 0.41 -13.42 7.97
N ASP A 636 0.82 -14.56 7.40
CA ASP A 636 -0.03 -15.37 6.55
C ASP A 636 -1.20 -15.93 7.36
N ALA A 637 -2.29 -16.22 6.68
CA ALA A 637 -3.52 -16.67 7.33
C ALA A 637 -4.17 -17.83 6.59
N ASP A 638 -4.97 -18.57 7.33
CA ASP A 638 -5.64 -19.77 6.85
C ASP A 638 -7.14 -19.70 7.14
N LEU A 639 -7.92 -19.73 6.08
CA LEU A 639 -9.36 -19.88 6.18
C LEU A 639 -9.69 -21.38 6.24
N VAL A 640 -9.81 -21.90 7.46
CA VAL A 640 -10.08 -23.32 7.71
C VAL A 640 -11.55 -23.65 7.50
N ILE A 641 -11.83 -24.68 6.71
CA ILE A 641 -13.16 -25.25 6.51
C ILE A 641 -13.19 -26.65 7.13
N SER A 642 -14.00 -26.83 8.17
CA SER A 642 -14.11 -28.10 8.88
C SER A 642 -14.96 -29.14 8.12
N ASN A 643 -14.47 -29.57 6.96
CA ASN A 643 -15.10 -30.61 6.14
C ASN A 643 -14.05 -31.58 5.58
N GLN A 644 -13.99 -32.79 6.16
CA GLN A 644 -13.01 -33.82 5.81
C GLN A 644 -13.16 -34.39 4.40
N THR A 645 -14.26 -34.11 3.69
CA THR A 645 -14.48 -34.57 2.31
C THR A 645 -13.92 -33.61 1.27
N LEU A 646 -13.45 -32.43 1.66
CA LEU A 646 -12.78 -31.49 0.76
C LEU A 646 -11.30 -31.89 0.59
N ASP A 647 -10.70 -31.46 -0.53
CA ASP A 647 -9.25 -31.54 -0.70
C ASP A 647 -8.52 -30.82 0.43
N TYR A 648 -7.30 -31.24 0.73
CA TYR A 648 -6.61 -30.87 1.97
C TYR A 648 -6.18 -29.39 2.03
N GLU A 649 -5.43 -28.89 1.05
CA GLU A 649 -4.85 -27.55 1.11
C GLU A 649 -4.68 -26.92 -0.28
N GLN A 650 -4.90 -25.61 -0.38
CA GLN A 650 -4.53 -24.78 -1.53
C GLN A 650 -3.92 -23.43 -1.12
N ASP A 651 -2.99 -22.95 -1.95
CA ASP A 651 -2.58 -21.55 -1.97
C ASP A 651 -3.63 -20.72 -2.71
N THR A 652 -4.49 -20.06 -1.96
CA THR A 652 -5.68 -19.39 -2.51
C THR A 652 -5.33 -18.06 -3.15
N TRP A 653 -4.54 -17.24 -2.45
CA TRP A 653 -4.15 -15.93 -2.97
C TRP A 653 -2.92 -15.36 -2.27
N THR A 654 -1.95 -14.89 -3.07
CA THR A 654 -0.91 -13.98 -2.60
C THR A 654 -1.41 -12.54 -2.72
N LEU A 655 -1.52 -11.86 -1.58
CA LEU A 655 -2.03 -10.49 -1.48
C LEU A 655 -1.13 -9.51 -2.26
N PRO A 656 -1.66 -8.38 -2.75
CA PRO A 656 -0.88 -7.44 -3.56
C PRO A 656 0.11 -6.59 -2.73
N PHE A 657 -0.02 -6.62 -1.40
CA PHE A 657 0.84 -5.93 -0.44
C PHE A 657 1.66 -6.92 0.37
N ALA A 658 2.85 -6.49 0.76
CA ALA A 658 3.66 -7.15 1.78
C ALA A 658 3.26 -6.65 3.17
N ALA A 659 3.40 -7.50 4.18
CA ALA A 659 3.18 -7.13 5.57
C ALA A 659 4.34 -6.27 6.10
N SER A 660 4.10 -5.55 7.19
CA SER A 660 5.09 -4.69 7.85
C SER A 660 5.26 -5.05 9.32
N ASP A 661 6.51 -5.06 9.79
CA ASP A 661 6.79 -5.26 11.21
C ASP A 661 6.51 -3.96 11.98
N ASP A 662 5.35 -3.92 12.64
CA ASP A 662 4.90 -2.79 13.46
C ASP A 662 4.82 -1.47 12.64
N ASN A 663 5.63 -0.45 12.96
CA ASN A 663 5.65 0.83 12.24
C ASN A 663 6.74 0.90 11.15
N ARG A 664 7.36 -0.22 10.77
CA ARG A 664 8.52 -0.24 9.86
C ARG A 664 8.11 -0.32 8.38
N ILE A 665 8.66 0.59 7.59
CA ILE A 665 8.53 0.66 6.13
C ILE A 665 9.96 0.78 5.56
N PRO A 666 10.62 -0.33 5.23
CA PRO A 666 12.09 -0.41 5.09
C PRO A 666 12.62 0.11 3.74
N ILE A 667 12.44 1.40 3.47
CA ILE A 667 12.79 2.07 2.21
C ILE A 667 14.23 2.58 2.15
N ARG A 668 14.94 2.62 3.29
CA ARG A 668 16.30 3.19 3.41
C ARG A 668 17.25 2.28 4.19
N THR A 669 18.55 2.36 3.86
CA THR A 669 19.63 1.79 4.68
C THR A 669 20.13 2.80 5.70
N LEU A 670 21.01 2.38 6.60
CA LEU A 670 21.82 3.29 7.41
C LEU A 670 23.11 3.59 6.65
N ASP A 671 23.72 4.74 6.94
CA ASP A 671 25.07 5.07 6.45
C ASP A 671 26.12 4.88 7.55
N SER A 672 27.41 5.01 7.21
CA SER A 672 28.52 4.90 8.17
C SER A 672 28.49 5.92 9.30
N PHE A 673 27.63 6.95 9.21
CA PHE A 673 27.37 7.96 10.23
C PHE A 673 25.99 7.79 10.90
N GLY A 674 25.31 6.66 10.68
CA GLY A 674 24.02 6.29 11.24
C GLY A 674 22.83 6.98 10.57
N MET A 675 21.89 7.51 11.37
CA MET A 675 20.72 8.26 10.89
C MET A 675 21.03 9.74 10.57
N LYS A 676 22.29 10.19 10.64
CA LYS A 676 22.60 11.62 10.52
C LYS A 676 22.31 12.17 9.12
N ASN A 677 22.69 11.43 8.07
CA ASN A 677 22.51 11.86 6.68
C ASN A 677 21.33 11.17 5.97
N GLY A 678 20.59 10.30 6.66
CA GLY A 678 19.38 9.69 6.13
C GLY A 678 19.54 8.38 5.40
N GLY A 679 20.78 7.93 5.19
CA GLY A 679 21.09 6.73 4.44
C GLY A 679 20.65 6.72 2.98
N GLU A 680 20.94 5.62 2.29
CA GLU A 680 20.61 5.44 0.88
C GLU A 680 19.17 4.94 0.71
N TYR A 681 18.47 5.44 -0.30
CA TYR A 681 17.17 4.89 -0.69
C TYR A 681 17.36 3.54 -1.40
N LYS A 682 16.68 2.49 -0.92
CA LYS A 682 16.66 1.15 -1.52
C LYS A 682 15.27 0.69 -1.96
N GLY A 683 14.20 1.33 -1.46
CA GLY A 683 12.83 0.89 -1.65
C GLY A 683 12.52 -0.44 -0.93
N CYS A 684 11.26 -0.87 -0.98
CA CYS A 684 10.80 -2.19 -0.53
C CYS A 684 9.54 -2.58 -1.32
N LYS A 685 8.90 -3.72 -1.02
CA LYS A 685 7.62 -4.08 -1.64
C LYS A 685 6.48 -3.19 -1.14
N GLU A 686 5.42 -3.07 -1.93
CA GLU A 686 4.24 -2.27 -1.64
C GLU A 686 3.64 -2.61 -0.26
N ARG A 687 3.37 -1.59 0.56
CA ARG A 687 2.78 -1.74 1.91
C ARG A 687 1.39 -1.12 1.98
N ILE A 688 0.60 -1.61 2.93
CA ILE A 688 -0.61 -0.94 3.41
C ILE A 688 -0.59 -0.92 4.93
N MET A 689 -0.91 0.23 5.52
CA MET A 689 -0.76 0.51 6.94
C MET A 689 -2.06 1.08 7.50
N THR A 690 -2.18 1.10 8.82
CA THR A 690 -3.26 1.77 9.54
C THR A 690 -2.76 3.10 10.11
N LEU A 691 -3.52 4.15 9.84
CA LEU A 691 -3.35 5.49 10.38
C LEU A 691 -3.76 5.51 11.84
N ARG A 692 -2.83 5.93 12.68
CA ARG A 692 -2.97 6.15 14.10
C ARG A 692 -2.71 7.63 14.43
N ASP A 693 -3.16 8.01 15.60
CA ASP A 693 -2.78 9.27 16.24
C ASP A 693 -1.64 8.96 17.21
N ASP A 694 -0.53 9.66 17.06
CA ASP A 694 0.56 9.67 18.02
C ASP A 694 0.92 11.13 18.33
N LYS A 695 0.54 11.59 19.53
CA LYS A 695 0.79 12.97 19.99
C LYS A 695 0.31 14.04 18.99
N GLU A 696 -0.92 13.90 18.49
CA GLU A 696 -1.55 14.80 17.52
C GLU A 696 -0.97 14.72 16.09
N GLN A 697 0.00 13.82 15.85
CA GLN A 697 0.56 13.57 14.54
C GLN A 697 0.00 12.29 13.92
N ALA A 698 -0.14 12.31 12.60
CA ALA A 698 -0.41 11.13 11.81
C ALA A 698 0.76 10.16 11.93
N ALA A 699 0.50 8.94 12.43
CA ALA A 699 1.47 7.87 12.52
C ALA A 699 0.96 6.61 11.83
N LEU A 700 1.86 5.78 11.31
CA LEU A 700 1.50 4.53 10.63
C LEU A 700 1.91 3.33 11.47
N ARG A 701 1.00 2.35 11.53
CA ARG A 701 1.26 1.05 12.16
C ARG A 701 0.61 -0.06 11.36
N PHE A 702 1.28 -1.19 11.24
CA PHE A 702 0.70 -2.40 10.68
C PHE A 702 -0.02 -3.18 11.78
N ASP A 703 -1.34 -3.31 11.64
CA ASP A 703 -2.22 -4.01 12.60
C ASP A 703 -3.33 -4.80 11.90
N ILE A 704 -3.11 -5.15 10.63
CA ILE A 704 -4.05 -5.95 9.83
C ILE A 704 -3.81 -7.43 10.15
N ASP A 705 -4.59 -7.95 11.10
CA ASP A 705 -4.59 -9.36 11.49
C ASP A 705 -5.58 -10.15 10.61
N LEU A 706 -5.05 -10.77 9.55
CA LEU A 706 -5.85 -11.51 8.57
C LEU A 706 -6.46 -12.78 9.17
N GLN A 707 -5.75 -13.47 10.07
CA GLN A 707 -6.30 -14.65 10.73
C GLN A 707 -7.51 -14.27 11.58
N ASN A 708 -7.40 -13.21 12.39
CA ASN A 708 -8.53 -12.72 13.17
C ASN A 708 -9.70 -12.25 12.27
N ILE A 709 -9.43 -11.68 11.10
CA ILE A 709 -10.48 -11.36 10.12
C ILE A 709 -11.22 -12.63 9.66
N PHE A 710 -10.51 -13.73 9.38
CA PHE A 710 -11.15 -15.00 9.02
C PHE A 710 -11.94 -15.60 10.18
N ASP A 711 -11.36 -15.65 11.38
CA ASP A 711 -11.98 -16.22 12.57
C ASP A 711 -13.24 -15.45 13.03
N THR A 712 -13.36 -14.18 12.64
CA THR A 712 -14.47 -13.31 13.04
C THR A 712 -15.43 -13.02 11.89
N LYS A 713 -14.98 -12.39 10.81
CA LYS A 713 -15.83 -11.90 9.72
C LYS A 713 -16.24 -12.99 8.73
N TYR A 714 -15.45 -14.06 8.60
CA TYR A 714 -15.72 -15.18 7.70
C TYR A 714 -16.33 -16.40 8.41
N LYS A 715 -16.43 -16.38 9.74
CA LYS A 715 -16.88 -17.51 10.56
C LYS A 715 -18.17 -18.19 10.06
N GLN A 716 -19.22 -17.41 9.80
CA GLN A 716 -20.52 -17.94 9.38
C GLN A 716 -20.48 -18.50 7.95
N LEU A 717 -19.70 -17.87 7.08
CA LEU A 717 -19.45 -18.36 5.73
C LEU A 717 -18.71 -19.71 5.79
N ALA A 718 -17.61 -19.78 6.54
CA ALA A 718 -16.85 -21.00 6.75
C ALA A 718 -17.72 -22.14 7.34
N ALA A 719 -18.55 -21.83 8.34
CA ALA A 719 -19.49 -22.80 8.93
C ALA A 719 -20.52 -23.33 7.92
N SER A 720 -21.02 -22.46 7.04
CA SER A 720 -21.99 -22.87 6.02
C SER A 720 -21.36 -23.68 4.89
N ILE A 721 -20.11 -23.37 4.50
CA ILE A 721 -19.36 -24.19 3.54
C ILE A 721 -18.98 -25.55 4.16
N ALA A 722 -18.60 -25.57 5.44
CA ALA A 722 -18.22 -26.81 6.14
C ALA A 722 -19.35 -27.85 6.16
N LYS A 723 -20.60 -27.38 6.17
CA LYS A 723 -21.82 -28.21 6.05
C LYS A 723 -22.64 -27.78 4.84
N ALA A 724 -21.97 -27.55 3.72
CA ALA A 724 -22.63 -27.09 2.51
C ALA A 724 -23.77 -28.04 2.16
N HIS A 725 -24.97 -27.49 2.10
CA HIS A 725 -26.15 -28.17 1.63
C HIS A 725 -26.82 -27.26 0.62
N VAL A 726 -26.53 -27.53 -0.65
CA VAL A 726 -27.01 -26.76 -1.79
C VAL A 726 -28.17 -27.53 -2.37
N ILE A 727 -29.32 -26.88 -2.49
CA ILE A 727 -30.52 -27.48 -3.04
C ILE A 727 -30.97 -26.73 -4.29
N THR A 728 -31.57 -27.46 -5.22
CA THR A 728 -32.29 -26.87 -6.34
C THR A 728 -33.76 -27.24 -6.22
N GLU A 729 -34.63 -26.22 -6.26
CA GLU A 729 -36.08 -26.40 -6.16
C GLU A 729 -36.85 -25.68 -7.25
N ARG A 730 -38.12 -26.08 -7.43
CA ARG A 730 -39.04 -25.39 -8.34
C ARG A 730 -39.96 -24.46 -7.55
N LEU A 731 -39.96 -23.18 -7.89
CA LEU A 731 -40.79 -22.17 -7.24
C LEU A 731 -41.63 -21.39 -8.25
N ASN A 732 -42.89 -21.12 -7.89
CA ASN A 732 -43.77 -20.20 -8.61
C ASN A 732 -43.46 -18.76 -8.17
N LEU A 733 -42.37 -18.20 -8.71
CA LEU A 733 -42.01 -16.79 -8.52
C LEU A 733 -42.68 -15.94 -9.59
N SER A 734 -43.31 -14.83 -9.17
CA SER A 734 -43.82 -13.83 -10.10
C SER A 734 -42.69 -12.96 -10.66
N ASP A 735 -42.95 -12.30 -11.78
CA ASP A 735 -42.02 -11.32 -12.36
C ASP A 735 -41.64 -10.20 -11.37
N LEU A 736 -42.56 -9.81 -10.48
CA LEU A 736 -42.29 -8.85 -9.40
C LEU A 736 -41.36 -9.42 -8.32
N ASP A 737 -41.53 -10.70 -7.96
CA ASP A 737 -40.65 -11.34 -6.98
C ASP A 737 -39.21 -11.41 -7.48
N ILE A 738 -39.05 -11.63 -8.78
CA ILE A 738 -37.75 -11.66 -9.44
C ILE A 738 -37.14 -10.26 -9.49
N LEU A 739 -37.93 -9.24 -9.81
CA LEU A 739 -37.48 -7.85 -9.92
C LEU A 739 -37.07 -7.26 -8.56
N ASP A 740 -37.82 -7.58 -7.50
CA ASP A 740 -37.62 -7.06 -6.14
C ASP A 740 -36.71 -7.96 -5.28
N PHE A 741 -36.09 -8.98 -5.88
CA PHE A 741 -35.21 -9.90 -5.18
C PHE A 741 -33.92 -9.20 -4.72
N ASP A 742 -33.72 -9.17 -3.41
CA ASP A 742 -32.49 -8.70 -2.78
C ASP A 742 -31.68 -9.91 -2.27
N GLU A 743 -30.56 -10.19 -2.93
CA GLU A 743 -29.64 -11.29 -2.58
C GLU A 743 -29.04 -11.21 -1.16
N THR A 744 -29.13 -10.06 -0.49
CA THR A 744 -28.70 -9.91 0.91
C THR A 744 -29.75 -10.37 1.92
N LYS A 745 -30.96 -10.70 1.47
CA LYS A 745 -32.04 -11.22 2.30
C LYS A 745 -32.19 -12.73 2.04
N PRO A 746 -32.08 -13.56 3.08
CA PRO A 746 -32.33 -14.99 2.95
C PRO A 746 -33.76 -15.30 2.51
N VAL A 747 -33.96 -16.52 2.03
CA VAL A 747 -35.26 -17.13 1.77
C VAL A 747 -35.53 -18.18 2.84
N TYR A 748 -36.71 -18.14 3.45
CA TYR A 748 -37.19 -19.17 4.36
C TYR A 748 -38.12 -20.15 3.63
N LEU A 749 -37.91 -21.44 3.88
CA LEU A 749 -38.78 -22.52 3.40
C LEU A 749 -39.21 -23.41 4.57
N ALA A 750 -40.49 -23.31 4.95
CA ALA A 750 -41.08 -24.06 6.05
C ALA A 750 -40.99 -25.58 5.87
N GLN A 751 -40.98 -26.06 4.61
CA GLN A 751 -40.83 -27.47 4.27
C GLN A 751 -39.55 -28.08 4.87
N TYR A 752 -38.48 -27.29 4.95
CA TYR A 752 -37.18 -27.70 5.48
C TYR A 752 -36.89 -27.09 6.86
N GLY A 753 -37.71 -26.14 7.31
CA GLY A 753 -37.48 -25.39 8.54
C GLY A 753 -36.18 -24.57 8.53
N ALA A 754 -35.69 -24.21 7.34
CA ALA A 754 -34.35 -23.66 7.15
C ALA A 754 -34.35 -22.36 6.33
N TYR A 755 -33.26 -21.61 6.47
CA TYR A 755 -33.01 -20.37 5.73
C TYR A 755 -31.93 -20.62 4.68
N PHE A 756 -32.14 -20.09 3.50
CA PHE A 756 -31.27 -20.29 2.36
C PHE A 756 -30.83 -18.95 1.77
N ALA A 757 -29.60 -18.90 1.29
CA ALA A 757 -29.15 -17.86 0.39
C ALA A 757 -29.30 -18.34 -1.06
N VAL A 758 -29.92 -17.51 -1.91
CA VAL A 758 -30.13 -17.84 -3.31
C VAL A 758 -28.84 -17.60 -4.10
N LEU A 759 -28.38 -18.62 -4.82
CA LEU A 759 -27.21 -18.56 -5.69
C LEU A 759 -27.60 -18.28 -7.14
N GLU A 760 -28.75 -18.79 -7.57
CA GLU A 760 -29.24 -18.68 -8.94
C GLU A 760 -30.77 -18.79 -8.99
N ILE A 761 -31.39 -17.97 -9.85
CA ILE A 761 -32.81 -18.07 -10.24
C ILE A 761 -32.87 -18.21 -11.76
N LYS A 762 -33.33 -19.36 -12.23
CA LYS A 762 -33.53 -19.66 -13.65
C LYS A 762 -35.02 -19.76 -13.94
N THR A 763 -35.54 -18.88 -14.79
CA THR A 763 -36.94 -18.97 -15.24
C THR A 763 -37.14 -20.15 -16.20
N THR A 764 -38.38 -20.62 -16.38
CA THR A 764 -38.70 -21.66 -17.36
C THR A 764 -39.96 -21.32 -18.15
N ASN A 765 -40.08 -21.92 -19.33
CA ASN A 765 -41.23 -21.72 -20.22
C ASN A 765 -42.51 -22.39 -19.67
N SER A 766 -42.38 -23.24 -18.66
CA SER A 766 -43.49 -23.91 -17.96
C SER A 766 -44.12 -23.06 -16.86
N GLY A 767 -43.64 -21.83 -16.63
CA GLY A 767 -44.22 -20.88 -15.67
C GLY A 767 -43.68 -20.97 -14.24
N TYR A 768 -42.75 -21.88 -13.96
CA TYR A 768 -42.01 -21.94 -12.69
C TYR A 768 -40.55 -21.51 -12.87
N CYS A 769 -39.88 -21.22 -11.77
CA CYS A 769 -38.44 -20.98 -11.72
C CYS A 769 -37.72 -22.16 -11.07
N GLU A 770 -36.55 -22.53 -11.59
CA GLU A 770 -35.59 -23.38 -10.91
C GLU A 770 -34.65 -22.50 -10.10
N VAL A 771 -34.61 -22.69 -8.78
CA VAL A 771 -33.83 -21.86 -7.86
C VAL A 771 -32.81 -22.72 -7.16
N THR A 772 -31.54 -22.37 -7.30
CA THR A 772 -30.42 -23.01 -6.59
C THR A 772 -30.03 -22.15 -5.41
N MET A 773 -29.92 -22.75 -4.24
CA MET A 773 -29.74 -22.04 -2.98
C MET A 773 -28.95 -22.87 -1.96
N ILE A 774 -28.17 -22.21 -1.12
CA ILE A 774 -27.35 -22.84 -0.07
C ILE A 774 -27.94 -22.57 1.31
N GLU A 775 -27.99 -23.59 2.15
CA GLU A 775 -28.43 -23.48 3.54
C GLU A 775 -27.50 -22.57 4.37
N LEU A 776 -28.09 -21.66 5.15
CA LEU A 776 -27.36 -20.74 6.02
C LEU A 776 -27.24 -21.31 7.44
N ASN A 777 -26.16 -22.06 7.66
CA ASN A 777 -25.80 -22.62 8.95
C ASN A 777 -25.21 -21.56 9.89
N ASN A 778 -25.37 -21.75 11.22
CA ASN A 778 -24.83 -20.83 12.23
C ASN A 778 -23.48 -21.30 12.78
#